data_AF-A0A938H0U0-F1
#
_entry.id   AF-A0A938H0U0-F1
#
_cell.length_a   1.000
_cell.length_b   1.000
_cell.length_c   1.000
_cell.angle_alpha   90.00
_cell.angle_beta   90.00
_cell.angle_gamma   90.00
#
_symmetry.space_group_name_H-M   'P 1'
#
loop_
_entity.id
_entity.type
_entity.pdbx_description
1 polymer ?
#
loop_
_entity_poly.entity_id
_entity_poly.type
_entity_poly.pdbx_seq_one_letter_code
_entity_poly.pdbx_strand_id
1 'polypeptide(L)'
;MYRPVRLAAAILASSSSLALLPCSALAGESGGVGYSSLADREMARRQQAVFEGDRLLNEGRDAYAKGDYQQAVDKYSAALSTVPDAPVFADRRQAYAAHLSDASVALAMQHRKVGKYDEARTLLNNALATDPQNGNVKRELEYLDDPIRTNPALTYEHTQNVDQVRRHLYTAEGHFNLGTFDAAKREYENALRIDPYNSAARRGLERIASARSDYYRAAYDHTRGELLAQVDAAWELTVPAESPDVPIGAGGPREESSGVMYITEKLRRIIIPRIDFEDTTVEEAIDFLRMRSAELDNLEPDPARKGVNFVVRRPRVTVTATPDAGLDAGAAEALPTVADPGSLRVRELRVRNVPLSVALKYICDQTKLRYKVDDFAVTLVPLAESAEDIFTRTFTVPPDFQSLLETSAGGSSEGGAVDPFADSSSTAPKIQARKPIIELLRNAGITFGEGTSATLSANGVLLVTNTPSELDKIEQLVTTFITQQPKQVKITSKFVEISQENTDELGFDWIISPFGLSANHLFGGGGTIGNGVSRTNADFINPVNFSTIPGIPTNIGQNVSNIATGGLRSGDGAIAGNSIDAVLNNPNRTAQQANVAPGILSLTGLFTDGQVQMIMRGLAQKKGVDLMTAPSITARSGQKATIEVIRE
;
A
#
# COMPACT_ATOMS: atom_id res chain seq x y z
N MET A 1 -12.17 2.43 -60.80
CA MET A 1 -12.04 2.93 -62.19
C MET A 1 -10.56 2.98 -62.50
N TYR A 2 -10.13 2.09 -63.39
CA TYR A 2 -8.74 1.73 -63.65
C TYR A 2 -8.39 2.15 -65.09
N ARG A 3 -7.12 2.51 -65.31
CA ARG A 3 -6.33 2.44 -66.57
C ARG A 3 -6.61 3.48 -67.68
N PRO A 4 -5.73 3.64 -68.71
CA PRO A 4 -4.38 3.07 -68.92
C PRO A 4 -3.29 3.98 -69.58
N VAL A 5 -2.10 3.38 -69.63
CA VAL A 5 -0.87 3.62 -70.42
C VAL A 5 -1.05 3.51 -71.95
N ARG A 6 -0.14 4.16 -72.71
CA ARG A 6 0.52 3.78 -74.01
C ARG A 6 0.50 4.95 -75.04
N LEU A 7 1.40 5.15 -76.00
CA LEU A 7 2.75 4.68 -76.41
C LEU A 7 2.98 5.30 -77.83
N ALA A 8 4.24 5.37 -78.29
CA ALA A 8 4.74 5.59 -79.67
C ALA A 8 5.14 7.03 -80.05
N ALA A 9 6.16 7.31 -80.88
CA ALA A 9 7.37 6.64 -81.38
C ALA A 9 8.07 7.68 -82.29
N ALA A 10 9.38 7.94 -82.12
CA ALA A 10 10.49 7.61 -83.06
C ALA A 10 10.47 8.39 -84.41
N ILE A 11 11.54 9.05 -84.87
CA ILE A 11 12.63 8.44 -85.66
C ILE A 11 13.76 9.46 -86.04
N LEU A 12 15.03 9.03 -85.83
CA LEU A 12 16.28 9.17 -86.65
C LEU A 12 16.92 10.54 -86.95
N ALA A 13 18.25 10.76 -87.08
CA ALA A 13 19.49 9.94 -87.14
C ALA A 13 20.71 10.89 -86.87
N SER A 14 21.79 10.54 -86.16
CA SER A 14 23.00 9.73 -86.52
C SER A 14 24.30 10.57 -86.62
N SER A 15 25.28 10.26 -85.77
CA SER A 15 26.70 10.00 -86.10
C SER A 15 27.51 9.99 -84.78
N SER A 16 27.86 8.84 -84.19
CA SER A 16 28.96 7.91 -84.51
C SER A 16 30.36 8.55 -84.52
N SER A 17 31.03 8.51 -83.36
CA SER A 17 32.49 8.34 -83.30
C SER A 17 32.86 7.59 -82.02
N LEU A 18 33.23 6.33 -82.22
CA LEU A 18 33.83 5.39 -81.28
C LEU A 18 35.17 5.98 -80.78
N ALA A 19 35.35 6.17 -79.47
CA ALA A 19 36.66 6.47 -78.91
C ALA A 19 37.40 5.15 -78.65
N LEU A 20 38.44 4.88 -79.45
CA LEU A 20 39.41 3.81 -79.20
C LEU A 20 40.13 4.05 -77.86
N LEU A 21 40.21 3.00 -77.05
CA LEU A 21 41.19 2.84 -75.97
C LEU A 21 42.58 2.56 -76.59
N PRO A 22 43.64 3.32 -76.25
CA PRO A 22 44.99 2.81 -76.34
C PRO A 22 45.42 2.32 -74.96
N CYS A 23 45.57 1.00 -74.84
CA CYS A 23 46.43 0.38 -73.85
C CYS A 23 47.87 0.64 -74.28
N SER A 24 48.60 1.51 -73.59
CA SER A 24 50.04 1.66 -73.78
C SER A 24 50.78 0.85 -72.72
N ALA A 25 51.28 -0.31 -73.12
CA ALA A 25 52.29 -1.07 -72.39
C ALA A 25 53.62 -0.31 -72.34
N LEU A 26 54.32 -0.44 -71.22
CA LEU A 26 55.68 0.06 -71.00
C LEU A 26 56.66 -0.48 -72.06
N ALA A 27 57.50 0.42 -72.59
CA ALA A 27 58.84 0.10 -73.08
C ALA A 27 59.75 1.31 -72.78
N GLY A 28 60.95 1.03 -72.29
CA GLY A 28 61.82 1.98 -71.61
C GLY A 28 62.67 2.89 -72.49
N GLU A 29 63.26 3.85 -71.78
CA GLU A 29 64.62 4.36 -71.92
C GLU A 29 64.97 5.24 -73.13
N SER A 30 65.15 6.54 -72.88
CA SER A 30 66.47 7.23 -72.99
C SER A 30 66.28 8.76 -72.93
N GLY A 31 67.29 9.43 -72.38
CA GLY A 31 67.22 10.82 -71.93
C GLY A 31 67.05 11.87 -73.02
N GLY A 32 66.34 12.93 -72.65
CA GLY A 32 66.24 14.19 -73.38
C GLY A 32 65.49 15.21 -72.52
N VAL A 33 66.22 16.10 -71.83
CA VAL A 33 65.65 17.21 -71.07
C VAL A 33 65.11 18.24 -72.07
N GLY A 34 63.89 18.02 -72.54
CA GLY A 34 63.14 18.92 -73.42
C GLY A 34 61.84 19.34 -72.75
N TYR A 35 61.59 20.65 -72.73
CA TYR A 35 60.42 21.29 -72.12
C TYR A 35 59.06 20.73 -72.60
N SER A 36 59.00 19.93 -73.68
CA SER A 36 57.76 19.30 -74.17
C SER A 36 57.26 18.17 -73.26
N SER A 37 58.12 17.30 -72.73
CA SER A 37 57.67 16.15 -71.90
C SER A 37 57.16 16.54 -70.51
N LEU A 38 57.52 17.74 -70.04
CA LEU A 38 57.00 18.34 -68.80
C LEU A 38 55.68 19.07 -69.07
N ALA A 39 55.58 19.79 -70.19
CA ALA A 39 54.35 20.44 -70.63
C ALA A 39 53.24 19.42 -70.91
N ASP A 40 53.56 18.28 -71.56
CA ASP A 40 52.60 17.20 -71.82
C ASP A 40 52.12 16.53 -70.53
N ARG A 41 53.01 16.30 -69.56
CA ARG A 41 52.64 15.79 -68.23
C ARG A 41 51.78 16.78 -67.45
N GLU A 42 52.08 18.07 -67.54
CA GLU A 42 51.30 19.12 -66.89
C GLU A 42 49.92 19.29 -67.54
N MET A 43 49.82 19.16 -68.87
CA MET A 43 48.55 19.13 -69.60
C MET A 43 47.70 17.90 -69.21
N ALA A 44 48.30 16.71 -69.14
CA ALA A 44 47.60 15.50 -68.70
C ALA A 44 47.10 15.61 -67.25
N ARG A 45 47.91 16.17 -66.34
CA ARG A 45 47.50 16.43 -64.96
C ARG A 45 46.30 17.38 -64.89
N ARG A 46 46.31 18.46 -65.69
CA ARG A 46 45.18 19.41 -65.74
C ARG A 46 43.91 18.78 -66.33
N GLN A 47 44.04 17.97 -67.37
CA GLN A 47 42.91 17.21 -67.92
C GLN A 47 42.33 16.23 -66.91
N GLN A 48 43.19 15.54 -66.15
CA GLN A 48 42.76 14.64 -65.08
C GLN A 48 42.05 15.39 -63.95
N ALA A 49 42.57 16.55 -63.53
CA ALA A 49 41.93 17.40 -62.53
C ALA A 49 40.54 17.91 -62.99
N VAL A 50 40.40 18.21 -64.28
CA VAL A 50 39.14 18.63 -64.88
C VAL A 50 38.12 17.47 -64.91
N PHE A 51 38.54 16.27 -65.33
CA PHE A 51 37.70 15.08 -65.31
C PHE A 51 37.24 14.74 -63.88
N GLU A 52 38.16 14.80 -62.93
CA GLU A 52 37.84 14.55 -61.52
C GLU A 52 36.90 15.62 -60.94
N GLY A 53 37.09 16.89 -61.32
CA GLY A 53 36.17 17.97 -60.97
C GLY A 53 34.76 17.75 -61.53
N ASP A 54 34.62 17.31 -62.79
CA ASP A 54 33.32 17.00 -63.40
C ASP A 54 32.64 15.80 -62.72
N ARG A 55 33.42 14.78 -62.33
CA ARG A 55 32.94 13.63 -61.57
C ARG A 55 32.36 14.09 -60.23
N LEU A 56 33.11 14.90 -59.48
CA LEU A 56 32.68 15.46 -58.19
C LEU A 56 31.46 16.38 -58.35
N LEU A 57 31.38 17.16 -59.42
CA LEU A 57 30.20 17.97 -59.73
C LEU A 57 28.96 17.09 -59.92
N ASN A 58 29.06 16.00 -60.69
CA ASN A 58 27.93 15.11 -60.89
C ASN A 58 27.51 14.39 -59.61
N GLU A 59 28.47 13.94 -58.79
CA GLU A 59 28.19 13.40 -57.45
C GLU A 59 27.49 14.43 -56.54
N GLY A 60 27.91 15.70 -56.61
CA GLY A 60 27.27 16.80 -55.89
C GLY A 60 25.84 17.07 -56.38
N ARG A 61 25.58 16.96 -57.69
CA ARG A 61 24.23 17.09 -58.27
C ARG A 61 23.32 15.95 -57.85
N ASP A 62 23.83 14.73 -57.80
CA ASP A 62 23.10 13.58 -57.31
C ASP A 62 22.75 13.72 -55.81
N ALA A 63 23.68 14.21 -54.99
CA ALA A 63 23.44 14.52 -53.58
C ALA A 63 22.41 15.65 -53.40
N TYR A 64 22.53 16.71 -54.20
CA TYR A 64 21.57 17.83 -54.19
C TYR A 64 20.15 17.36 -54.57
N ALA A 65 20.02 16.48 -55.57
CA ALA A 65 18.75 15.92 -55.99
C ALA A 65 18.10 15.03 -54.92
N LYS A 66 18.91 14.39 -54.06
CA LYS A 66 18.45 13.61 -52.90
C LYS A 66 18.07 14.47 -51.69
N GLY A 67 18.42 15.76 -51.70
CA GLY A 67 18.22 16.68 -50.58
C GLY A 67 19.36 16.66 -49.55
N ASP A 68 20.45 15.94 -49.83
CA ASP A 68 21.65 15.87 -48.99
C ASP A 68 22.57 17.07 -49.28
N TYR A 69 22.10 18.27 -48.92
CA TYR A 69 22.78 19.52 -49.30
C TYR A 69 24.16 19.67 -48.66
N GLN A 70 24.41 19.08 -47.49
CA GLN A 70 25.74 19.08 -46.88
C GLN A 70 26.76 18.36 -47.78
N GLN A 71 26.43 17.14 -48.22
CA GLN A 71 27.30 16.38 -49.12
C GLN A 71 27.44 17.08 -50.47
N ALA A 72 26.39 17.74 -50.95
CA ALA A 72 26.46 18.55 -52.17
C ALA A 72 27.46 19.71 -52.04
N VAL A 73 27.43 20.47 -50.94
CA VAL A 73 28.37 21.57 -50.67
C VAL A 73 29.81 21.04 -50.57
N ASP A 74 30.03 19.92 -49.89
CA ASP A 74 31.35 19.30 -49.76
C ASP A 74 31.90 18.84 -51.13
N LYS A 75 31.04 18.25 -51.97
CA LYS A 75 31.42 17.78 -53.31
C LYS A 75 31.65 18.92 -54.30
N TYR A 76 30.85 19.98 -54.25
CA TYR A 76 31.05 21.16 -55.08
C TYR A 76 32.29 21.96 -54.66
N SER A 77 32.57 22.08 -53.37
CA SER A 77 33.80 22.71 -52.88
C SER A 77 35.05 21.90 -53.24
N ALA A 78 34.97 20.56 -53.19
CA ALA A 78 36.02 19.67 -53.68
C ALA A 78 36.22 19.80 -55.21
N ALA A 79 35.14 19.89 -55.99
CA ALA A 79 35.23 20.12 -57.43
C ALA A 79 35.91 21.46 -57.76
N LEU A 80 35.59 22.51 -57.00
CA LEU A 80 36.17 23.84 -57.16
C LEU A 80 37.66 23.89 -56.78
N SER A 81 38.07 23.17 -55.73
CA SER A 81 39.48 23.12 -55.30
C SER A 81 40.35 22.21 -56.17
N THR A 82 39.76 21.21 -56.83
CA THR A 82 40.47 20.28 -57.72
C THR A 82 40.87 20.94 -59.04
N VAL A 83 40.05 21.85 -59.59
CA VAL A 83 40.33 22.54 -60.86
C VAL A 83 41.21 23.77 -60.63
N PRO A 84 42.38 23.90 -61.30
CA PRO A 84 43.32 25.00 -61.06
C PRO A 84 42.80 26.39 -61.39
N ASP A 85 43.37 27.40 -60.74
CA ASP A 85 43.10 28.82 -61.01
C ASP A 85 43.77 29.33 -62.28
N ALA A 86 43.22 28.97 -63.45
CA ALA A 86 43.70 29.43 -64.76
C ALA A 86 42.56 30.05 -65.61
N PRO A 87 42.87 31.04 -66.49
CA PRO A 87 41.87 31.66 -67.37
C PRO A 87 41.12 30.67 -68.25
N VAL A 88 41.79 29.59 -68.68
CA VAL A 88 41.20 28.52 -69.52
C VAL A 88 40.07 27.76 -68.79
N PHE A 89 40.05 27.78 -67.46
CA PHE A 89 39.03 27.11 -66.64
C PHE A 89 38.09 28.10 -65.95
N ALA A 90 38.13 29.39 -66.30
CA ALA A 90 37.33 30.42 -65.65
C ALA A 90 35.81 30.11 -65.72
N ASP A 91 35.30 29.83 -66.92
CA ASP A 91 33.87 29.52 -67.13
C ASP A 91 33.43 28.27 -66.37
N ARG A 92 34.30 27.26 -66.29
CA ARG A 92 34.02 26.00 -65.60
C ARG A 92 34.00 26.19 -64.08
N ARG A 93 34.97 26.91 -63.52
CA ARG A 93 34.97 27.24 -62.09
C ARG A 93 33.81 28.17 -61.73
N GLN A 94 33.39 29.06 -62.63
CA GLN A 94 32.18 29.86 -62.42
C GLN A 94 30.92 28.96 -62.35
N ALA A 95 30.80 27.94 -63.21
CA ALA A 95 29.70 26.99 -63.11
C ALA A 95 29.72 26.18 -61.80
N TYR A 96 30.91 25.77 -61.33
CA TYR A 96 31.04 25.05 -60.05
C TYR A 96 30.70 25.97 -58.86
N ALA A 97 31.15 27.22 -58.91
CA ALA A 97 30.82 28.23 -57.92
C ALA A 97 29.31 28.49 -57.86
N ALA A 98 28.62 28.59 -59.00
CA ALA A 98 27.17 28.74 -59.04
C ALA A 98 26.44 27.56 -58.38
N HIS A 99 26.83 26.32 -58.70
CA HIS A 99 26.25 25.14 -58.06
C HIS A 99 26.56 25.06 -56.55
N LEU A 100 27.75 25.47 -56.14
CA LEU A 100 28.12 25.60 -54.73
C LEU A 100 27.26 26.65 -54.03
N SER A 101 27.01 27.80 -54.65
CA SER A 101 26.16 28.85 -54.09
C SER A 101 24.71 28.36 -53.95
N ASP A 102 24.16 27.68 -54.96
CA ASP A 102 22.81 27.12 -54.90
C ASP A 102 22.67 26.05 -53.80
N ALA A 103 23.68 25.19 -53.64
CA ALA A 103 23.74 24.20 -52.56
C ALA A 103 23.86 24.84 -51.18
N SER A 104 24.70 25.87 -51.06
CA SER A 104 24.91 26.60 -49.81
C SER A 104 23.65 27.35 -49.38
N VAL A 105 22.91 27.93 -50.33
CA VAL A 105 21.61 28.56 -50.07
C VAL A 105 20.59 27.51 -49.60
N ALA A 106 20.49 26.36 -50.26
CA ALA A 106 19.57 25.29 -49.86
C ALA A 106 19.90 24.72 -48.46
N LEU A 107 21.18 24.54 -48.15
CA LEU A 107 21.65 24.10 -46.84
C LEU A 107 21.40 25.16 -45.75
N ALA A 108 21.67 26.44 -46.04
CA ALA A 108 21.39 27.55 -45.14
C ALA A 108 19.89 27.66 -44.83
N MET A 109 19.02 27.43 -45.81
CA MET A 109 17.57 27.35 -45.59
C MET A 109 17.18 26.20 -44.66
N GLN A 110 17.84 25.04 -44.74
CA GLN A 110 17.61 23.94 -43.79
C GLN A 110 18.07 24.31 -42.38
N HIS A 111 19.26 24.88 -42.24
CA HIS A 111 19.77 25.34 -40.94
C HIS A 111 18.90 26.43 -40.32
N ARG A 112 18.38 27.36 -41.13
CA ARG A 112 17.42 28.39 -40.71
C ARG A 112 16.14 27.80 -40.11
N LYS A 113 15.58 26.75 -40.71
CA LYS A 113 14.39 26.05 -40.18
C LYS A 113 14.63 25.41 -38.81
N VAL A 114 15.88 25.05 -38.54
CA VAL A 114 16.29 24.30 -37.35
C VAL A 114 16.96 25.24 -36.32
N GLY A 115 16.99 26.55 -36.54
CA GLY A 115 17.56 27.53 -35.61
C GLY A 115 19.09 27.57 -35.57
N LYS A 116 19.78 27.00 -36.57
CA LYS A 116 21.24 27.05 -36.75
C LYS A 116 21.65 28.30 -37.53
N TYR A 117 21.31 29.47 -37.01
CA TYR A 117 21.47 30.74 -37.73
C TYR A 117 22.94 31.13 -37.96
N ASP A 118 23.83 30.89 -36.99
CA ASP A 118 25.25 31.22 -37.14
C ASP A 118 25.92 30.35 -38.22
N GLU A 119 25.66 29.05 -38.21
CA GLU A 119 26.14 28.12 -39.25
C GLU A 119 25.59 28.53 -40.63
N ALA A 120 24.29 28.86 -40.72
CA ALA A 120 23.69 29.36 -41.96
C ALA A 120 24.37 30.65 -42.45
N ARG A 121 24.67 31.60 -41.55
CA ARG A 121 25.35 32.86 -41.90
C ARG A 121 26.77 32.60 -42.40
N THR A 122 27.52 31.69 -41.77
CA THR A 122 28.87 31.33 -42.22
C THR A 122 28.85 30.68 -43.61
N LEU A 123 27.92 29.77 -43.87
CA LEU A 123 27.75 29.14 -45.18
C LEU A 123 27.44 30.16 -46.28
N LEU A 124 26.51 31.08 -46.03
CA LEU A 124 26.15 32.12 -47.00
C LEU A 124 27.29 33.11 -47.24
N ASN A 125 28.05 33.50 -46.20
CA ASN A 125 29.23 34.35 -46.35
C ASN A 125 30.34 33.67 -47.17
N ASN A 126 30.57 32.37 -46.97
CA ASN A 126 31.53 31.59 -47.75
C ASN A 126 31.09 31.48 -49.23
N ALA A 127 29.79 31.29 -49.48
CA ALA A 127 29.23 31.29 -50.82
C ALA A 127 29.36 32.67 -51.50
N LEU A 128 29.17 33.76 -50.76
CA LEU A 128 29.33 35.13 -51.26
C LEU A 128 30.80 35.48 -51.55
N ALA A 129 31.74 34.94 -50.78
CA ALA A 129 33.17 35.09 -51.06
C ALA A 129 33.60 34.39 -52.36
N THR A 130 32.92 33.31 -52.72
CA THR A 130 33.16 32.54 -53.95
C THR A 130 32.48 33.15 -55.17
N ASP A 131 31.25 33.67 -55.01
CA ASP A 131 30.49 34.38 -56.05
C ASP A 131 29.89 35.70 -55.50
N PRO A 132 30.62 36.83 -55.59
CA PRO A 132 30.19 38.11 -55.02
C PRO A 132 28.97 38.75 -55.70
N GLN A 133 28.63 38.31 -56.91
CA GLN A 133 27.52 38.86 -57.70
C GLN A 133 26.23 38.05 -57.52
N ASN A 134 26.25 36.97 -56.74
CA ASN A 134 25.08 36.13 -56.55
C ASN A 134 23.96 36.85 -55.78
N GLY A 135 22.91 37.26 -56.49
CA GLY A 135 21.76 37.94 -55.91
C GLY A 135 20.90 37.05 -55.02
N ASN A 136 20.96 35.71 -55.13
CA ASN A 136 20.20 34.79 -54.27
C ASN A 136 20.83 34.72 -52.87
N VAL A 137 22.15 34.61 -52.78
CA VAL A 137 22.90 34.54 -51.51
C VAL A 137 22.70 35.82 -50.69
N LYS A 138 22.77 36.99 -51.33
CA LYS A 138 22.51 38.29 -50.68
C LYS A 138 21.09 38.39 -50.11
N ARG A 139 20.10 37.93 -50.89
CA ARG A 139 18.69 37.91 -50.44
C ARG A 139 18.48 36.97 -49.24
N GLU A 140 19.11 35.80 -49.22
CA GLU A 140 18.98 34.88 -48.07
C GLU A 140 19.71 35.41 -46.83
N LEU A 141 20.84 36.12 -46.98
CA LEU A 141 21.50 36.82 -45.87
C LEU A 141 20.61 37.91 -45.28
N GLU A 142 20.00 38.75 -46.12
CA GLU A 142 19.04 39.76 -45.68
C GLU A 142 17.84 39.12 -44.98
N TYR A 143 17.36 37.98 -45.48
CA TYR A 143 16.30 37.21 -44.85
C TYR A 143 16.70 36.71 -43.44
N LEU A 144 17.93 36.23 -43.29
CA LEU A 144 18.48 35.75 -42.03
C LEU A 144 18.69 36.86 -41.00
N ASP A 145 18.95 38.08 -41.47
CA ASP A 145 19.16 39.25 -40.62
C ASP A 145 17.85 39.94 -40.22
N ASP A 146 16.73 39.62 -40.87
CA ASP A 146 15.40 40.19 -40.61
C ASP A 146 14.73 39.52 -39.38
N PRO A 147 14.62 40.21 -38.22
CA PRO A 147 14.07 39.62 -37.00
C PRO A 147 12.57 39.31 -37.08
N ILE A 148 11.86 39.88 -38.07
CA ILE A 148 10.44 39.62 -38.29
C ILE A 148 10.27 38.29 -39.01
N ARG A 149 11.18 37.97 -39.94
CA ARG A 149 11.11 36.75 -40.77
C ARG A 149 11.86 35.56 -40.16
N THR A 150 12.91 35.83 -39.41
CA THR A 150 13.63 34.82 -38.61
C THR A 150 13.46 35.13 -37.14
N ASN A 151 12.82 34.22 -36.41
CA ASN A 151 12.64 34.37 -34.98
C ASN A 151 14.01 34.17 -34.26
N PRO A 152 14.58 35.21 -33.63
CA PRO A 152 15.88 35.09 -32.96
C PRO A 152 15.86 34.15 -31.75
N ALA A 153 14.68 33.87 -31.18
CA ALA A 153 14.53 32.96 -30.05
C ALA A 153 14.53 31.47 -30.46
N LEU A 154 14.42 31.17 -31.75
CA LEU A 154 14.49 29.80 -32.25
C LEU A 154 15.95 29.33 -32.24
N THR A 155 16.32 28.57 -31.21
CA THR A 155 17.64 27.93 -31.11
C THR A 155 17.60 26.49 -31.59
N TYR A 156 18.75 25.94 -31.98
CA TYR A 156 18.88 24.52 -32.31
C TYR A 156 18.41 23.62 -31.16
N GLU A 157 18.80 23.96 -29.92
CA GLU A 157 18.38 23.25 -28.72
C GLU A 157 16.85 23.25 -28.58
N HIS A 158 16.18 24.37 -28.84
CA HIS A 158 14.72 24.44 -28.79
C HIS A 158 14.07 23.45 -29.76
N THR A 159 14.58 23.33 -30.98
CA THR A 159 14.03 22.37 -31.96
C THR A 159 14.20 20.91 -31.52
N GLN A 160 15.35 20.59 -30.91
CA GLN A 160 15.60 19.26 -30.32
C GLN A 160 14.64 18.97 -29.17
N ASN A 161 14.43 19.95 -28.29
CA ASN A 161 13.51 19.84 -27.17
C ASN A 161 12.06 19.64 -27.66
N VAL A 162 11.63 20.36 -28.70
CA VAL A 162 10.30 20.18 -29.31
C VAL A 162 10.12 18.76 -29.88
N ASP A 163 11.14 18.21 -30.55
CA ASP A 163 11.08 16.85 -31.07
C ASP A 163 11.09 15.77 -29.97
N GLN A 164 11.86 15.99 -28.90
CA GLN A 164 11.83 15.12 -27.71
C GLN A 164 10.47 15.14 -27.03
N VAL A 165 9.89 16.33 -26.81
CA VAL A 165 8.53 16.49 -26.26
C VAL A 165 7.52 15.75 -27.14
N ARG A 166 7.58 15.92 -28.46
CA ARG A 166 6.72 15.20 -29.40
C ARG A 166 6.83 13.69 -29.24
N ARG A 167 8.05 13.16 -29.11
CA ARG A 167 8.28 11.72 -28.92
C ARG A 167 7.69 11.21 -27.59
N HIS A 168 7.90 11.95 -26.50
CA HIS A 168 7.32 11.61 -25.20
C HIS A 168 5.79 11.62 -25.25
N LEU A 169 5.17 12.63 -25.87
CA LEU A 169 3.72 12.70 -26.03
C LEU A 169 3.14 11.51 -26.81
N TYR A 170 3.76 11.13 -27.94
CA TYR A 170 3.31 9.95 -28.70
C TYR A 170 3.49 8.64 -27.94
N THR A 171 4.60 8.50 -27.22
CA THR A 171 4.86 7.30 -26.41
C THR A 171 3.88 7.21 -25.24
N ALA A 172 3.59 8.33 -24.59
CA ALA A 172 2.60 8.43 -23.52
C ALA A 172 1.19 8.06 -24.00
N GLU A 173 0.78 8.55 -25.19
CA GLU A 173 -0.50 8.18 -25.77
C GLU A 173 -0.57 6.69 -26.14
N GLY A 174 0.52 6.13 -26.66
CA GLY A 174 0.64 4.70 -26.88
C GLY A 174 0.42 3.91 -25.59
N HIS A 175 1.09 4.29 -24.50
CA HIS A 175 0.91 3.66 -23.20
C HIS A 175 -0.50 3.81 -22.62
N PHE A 176 -1.15 4.95 -22.84
CA PHE A 176 -2.53 5.19 -22.45
C PHE A 176 -3.48 4.23 -23.19
N ASN A 177 -3.33 4.11 -24.50
CA ASN A 177 -4.13 3.20 -25.33
C ASN A 177 -3.92 1.73 -24.98
N LEU A 178 -2.73 1.36 -24.47
CA LEU A 178 -2.43 0.02 -23.96
C LEU A 178 -2.96 -0.22 -22.53
N GLY A 179 -3.57 0.77 -21.88
CA GLY A 179 -4.02 0.68 -20.47
C GLY A 179 -2.89 0.73 -19.44
N THR A 180 -1.64 0.93 -19.87
CA THR A 180 -0.46 1.04 -19.00
C THR A 180 -0.32 2.45 -18.41
N PHE A 181 -1.25 2.84 -17.54
CA PHE A 181 -1.41 4.22 -17.07
C PHE A 181 -0.20 4.79 -16.32
N ASP A 182 0.53 3.98 -15.54
CA ASP A 182 1.72 4.45 -14.82
C ASP A 182 2.90 4.73 -15.76
N ALA A 183 3.03 3.97 -16.85
CA ALA A 183 4.01 4.25 -17.89
C ALA A 183 3.63 5.51 -18.68
N ALA A 184 2.36 5.64 -19.05
CA ALA A 184 1.83 6.83 -19.73
C ALA A 184 2.07 8.10 -18.89
N LYS A 185 1.81 8.03 -17.58
CA LYS A 185 2.06 9.14 -16.65
C LYS A 185 3.53 9.58 -16.65
N ARG A 186 4.47 8.63 -16.57
CA ARG A 186 5.91 8.92 -16.59
C ARG A 186 6.32 9.65 -17.86
N GLU A 187 5.83 9.21 -19.02
CA GLU A 187 6.16 9.84 -20.30
C GLU A 187 5.55 11.25 -20.43
N TYR A 188 4.31 11.47 -19.97
CA TYR A 188 3.74 12.82 -19.90
C TYR A 188 4.52 13.74 -18.94
N GLU A 189 4.98 13.24 -17.81
CA GLU A 189 5.84 14.01 -16.91
C GLU A 189 7.22 14.30 -17.53
N ASN A 190 7.80 13.37 -18.32
CA ASN A 190 9.04 13.63 -19.05
C ASN A 190 8.88 14.75 -20.06
N ALA A 191 7.75 14.80 -20.79
CA ALA A 191 7.42 15.92 -21.65
C ALA A 191 7.35 17.25 -20.87
N LEU A 192 6.75 17.24 -19.66
CA LEU A 192 6.67 18.42 -18.80
C LEU A 192 8.01 18.83 -18.16
N ARG A 193 8.97 17.91 -18.02
CA ARG A 193 10.32 18.25 -17.57
C ARG A 193 11.08 19.08 -18.61
N ILE A 194 10.79 18.85 -19.90
CA ILE A 194 11.38 19.59 -21.02
C ILE A 194 10.58 20.87 -21.33
N ASP A 195 9.25 20.75 -21.40
CA ASP A 195 8.31 21.85 -21.63
C ASP A 195 7.26 21.92 -20.50
N PRO A 196 7.53 22.67 -19.42
CA PRO A 196 6.64 22.74 -18.24
C PRO A 196 5.22 23.22 -18.53
N TYR A 197 5.02 23.95 -19.63
CA TYR A 197 3.76 24.58 -19.99
C TYR A 197 3.01 23.84 -21.11
N ASN A 198 3.41 22.59 -21.39
CA ASN A 198 2.76 21.80 -22.43
C ASN A 198 1.32 21.41 -22.07
N SER A 199 0.35 21.99 -22.77
CA SER A 199 -1.07 21.73 -22.54
C SER A 199 -1.48 20.29 -22.89
N ALA A 200 -0.87 19.67 -23.90
CA ALA A 200 -1.20 18.31 -24.31
C ALA A 200 -0.80 17.30 -23.23
N ALA A 201 0.38 17.47 -22.62
CA ALA A 201 0.82 16.61 -21.52
C ALA A 201 -0.09 16.73 -20.29
N ARG A 202 -0.52 17.95 -19.94
CA ARG A 202 -1.46 18.18 -18.82
C ARG A 202 -2.81 17.51 -19.05
N ARG A 203 -3.40 17.65 -20.26
CA ARG A 203 -4.64 16.95 -20.63
C ARG A 203 -4.47 15.43 -20.64
N GLY A 204 -3.29 14.93 -21.02
CA GLY A 204 -2.95 13.51 -20.94
C GLY A 204 -3.00 12.97 -19.52
N LEU A 205 -2.39 13.69 -18.57
CA LEU A 205 -2.43 13.35 -17.14
C LEU A 205 -3.84 13.39 -16.55
N GLU A 206 -4.68 14.35 -16.97
CA GLU A 206 -6.09 14.41 -16.60
C GLU A 206 -6.86 13.18 -17.07
N ARG A 207 -6.70 12.78 -18.34
CA ARG A 207 -7.32 11.55 -18.87
C ARG A 207 -6.90 10.31 -18.08
N ILE A 208 -5.62 10.22 -17.70
CA ILE A 208 -5.14 9.13 -16.84
C ILE A 208 -5.81 9.16 -15.46
N ALA A 209 -5.95 10.34 -14.85
CA ALA A 209 -6.62 10.47 -13.56
C ALA A 209 -8.09 10.04 -13.64
N SER A 210 -8.81 10.43 -14.70
CA SER A 210 -10.18 9.99 -14.96
C SER A 210 -10.26 8.47 -15.10
N ALA A 211 -9.42 7.87 -15.95
CA ALA A 211 -9.40 6.42 -16.16
C ALA A 211 -9.10 5.64 -14.87
N ARG A 212 -8.20 6.15 -14.02
CA ARG A 212 -7.93 5.58 -12.70
C ARG A 212 -9.12 5.72 -11.75
N SER A 213 -9.83 6.84 -11.80
CA SER A 213 -11.05 7.03 -11.00
C SER A 213 -12.13 6.01 -11.34
N ASP A 214 -12.32 5.72 -12.62
CA ASP A 214 -13.29 4.71 -13.07
C ASP A 214 -12.91 3.29 -12.58
N TYR A 215 -11.61 2.95 -12.60
CA TYR A 215 -11.13 1.72 -11.97
C TYR A 215 -11.44 1.68 -10.46
N TYR A 216 -11.21 2.77 -9.74
CA TYR A 216 -11.50 2.81 -8.30
C TYR A 216 -13.00 2.67 -7.99
N ARG A 217 -13.88 3.23 -8.83
CA ARG A 217 -15.33 3.00 -8.72
C ARG A 217 -15.69 1.54 -8.93
N ALA A 218 -15.18 0.92 -9.99
CA ALA A 218 -15.41 -0.50 -10.26
C ALA A 218 -14.87 -1.40 -9.12
N ALA A 219 -13.70 -1.07 -8.56
CA ALA A 219 -13.14 -1.79 -7.42
C ALA A 219 -14.01 -1.63 -6.16
N TYR A 220 -14.57 -0.46 -5.91
CA TYR A 220 -15.51 -0.23 -4.82
C TYR A 220 -16.81 -1.02 -5.01
N ASP A 221 -17.37 -1.03 -6.21
CA ASP A 221 -18.59 -1.79 -6.52
C ASP A 221 -18.36 -3.30 -6.35
N HIS A 222 -17.19 -3.80 -6.76
CA HIS A 222 -16.78 -5.18 -6.55
C HIS A 222 -16.70 -5.54 -5.07
N THR A 223 -15.95 -4.78 -4.26
CA THR A 223 -15.81 -5.06 -2.82
C THR A 223 -17.14 -4.96 -2.09
N ARG A 224 -18.00 -4.02 -2.46
CA ARG A 224 -19.36 -3.92 -1.95
C ARG A 224 -20.16 -5.17 -2.28
N GLY A 225 -20.12 -5.64 -3.53
CA GLY A 225 -20.79 -6.87 -3.95
C GLY A 225 -20.30 -8.09 -3.17
N GLU A 226 -18.99 -8.20 -2.96
CA GLU A 226 -18.38 -9.28 -2.18
C GLU A 226 -18.81 -9.26 -0.70
N LEU A 227 -18.83 -8.08 -0.08
CA LEU A 227 -19.29 -7.94 1.31
C LEU A 227 -20.79 -8.24 1.46
N LEU A 228 -21.62 -7.83 0.50
CA LEU A 228 -23.04 -8.19 0.48
C LEU A 228 -23.20 -9.71 0.31
N ALA A 229 -22.44 -10.34 -0.57
CA ALA A 229 -22.45 -11.79 -0.74
C ALA A 229 -22.03 -12.54 0.55
N GLN A 230 -21.08 -12.00 1.31
CA GLN A 230 -20.72 -12.55 2.63
C GLN A 230 -21.86 -12.43 3.65
N VAL A 231 -22.59 -11.31 3.62
CA VAL A 231 -23.80 -11.15 4.45
C VAL A 231 -24.86 -12.16 4.02
N ASP A 232 -25.17 -12.25 2.73
CA ASP A 232 -26.17 -13.20 2.22
C ASP A 232 -25.81 -14.65 2.58
N ALA A 233 -24.54 -15.03 2.43
CA ALA A 233 -24.04 -16.35 2.83
C ALA A 233 -24.15 -16.62 4.35
N ALA A 234 -24.02 -15.58 5.18
CA ALA A 234 -24.21 -15.71 6.63
C ALA A 234 -25.69 -15.84 7.04
N TRP A 235 -26.61 -15.34 6.21
CA TRP A 235 -28.05 -15.47 6.38
C TRP A 235 -28.63 -16.70 5.69
N GLU A 236 -27.87 -17.33 4.80
CA GLU A 236 -28.19 -18.63 4.24
C GLU A 236 -28.25 -19.65 5.38
N LEU A 237 -29.44 -20.23 5.59
CA LEU A 237 -29.57 -21.41 6.43
C LEU A 237 -28.81 -22.52 5.74
N THR A 238 -27.58 -22.79 6.19
CA THR A 238 -26.79 -23.93 5.70
C THR A 238 -27.69 -25.15 5.77
N VAL A 239 -27.98 -25.77 4.63
CA VAL A 239 -28.66 -27.06 4.61
C VAL A 239 -27.84 -27.97 5.52
N PRO A 240 -28.44 -28.57 6.57
CA PRO A 240 -27.71 -29.46 7.43
C PRO A 240 -26.96 -30.45 6.55
N ALA A 241 -25.63 -30.49 6.69
CA ALA A 241 -24.84 -31.51 6.01
C ALA A 241 -25.51 -32.85 6.34
N GLU A 242 -25.84 -33.63 5.30
CA GLU A 242 -26.40 -34.95 5.46
C GLU A 242 -25.57 -35.66 6.50
N SER A 243 -26.22 -36.05 7.61
CA SER A 243 -25.52 -36.55 8.78
C SER A 243 -24.58 -37.65 8.32
N PRO A 244 -23.26 -37.54 8.54
CA PRO A 244 -22.39 -38.68 8.29
C PRO A 244 -22.98 -39.82 9.12
N ASP A 245 -23.21 -40.98 8.50
CA ASP A 245 -23.57 -42.20 9.21
C ASP A 245 -22.52 -42.40 10.31
N VAL A 246 -22.86 -41.99 11.54
CA VAL A 246 -21.99 -42.13 12.69
C VAL A 246 -22.03 -43.62 13.03
N PRO A 247 -20.94 -44.38 12.83
CA PRO A 247 -20.86 -45.70 13.40
C PRO A 247 -20.85 -45.47 14.90
N ILE A 248 -21.85 -45.98 15.60
CA ILE A 248 -21.91 -45.98 17.06
C ILE A 248 -20.66 -46.69 17.56
N GLY A 249 -19.65 -45.92 17.99
CA GLY A 249 -18.43 -46.45 18.59
C GLY A 249 -17.11 -45.80 18.17
N ALA A 250 -16.97 -44.48 18.27
CA ALA A 250 -15.65 -43.86 18.30
C ALA A 250 -15.65 -42.62 19.20
N GLY A 251 -15.04 -42.75 20.39
CA GLY A 251 -14.77 -41.63 21.27
C GLY A 251 -13.89 -40.60 20.56
N GLY A 252 -14.26 -39.33 20.67
CA GLY A 252 -13.52 -38.20 20.09
C GLY A 252 -12.06 -38.11 20.57
N PRO A 253 -11.28 -37.18 19.99
CA PRO A 253 -9.86 -37.07 20.24
C PRO A 253 -9.63 -36.76 21.72
N ARG A 254 -8.96 -37.67 22.43
CA ARG A 254 -8.53 -37.44 23.82
C ARG A 254 -7.39 -36.44 23.80
N GLU A 255 -7.55 -35.34 24.54
CA GLU A 255 -6.44 -34.46 24.90
C GLU A 255 -5.30 -35.29 25.51
N GLU A 256 -4.07 -35.08 25.03
CA GLU A 256 -2.89 -35.72 25.57
C GLU A 256 -2.63 -35.22 27.00
N SER A 257 -3.13 -35.96 27.99
CA SER A 257 -2.71 -35.77 29.38
C SER A 257 -1.21 -36.04 29.47
N SER A 258 -0.40 -35.06 29.87
CA SER A 258 1.05 -35.21 30.11
C SER A 258 1.38 -35.03 31.60
N GLY A 259 2.49 -35.61 32.08
CA GLY A 259 2.96 -35.50 33.47
C GLY A 259 2.29 -36.46 34.47
N VAL A 260 2.21 -36.07 35.76
CA VAL A 260 1.61 -36.88 36.85
C VAL A 260 0.23 -37.45 36.50
N MET A 261 -0.60 -36.71 35.75
CA MET A 261 -1.94 -37.16 35.38
C MET A 261 -1.94 -38.35 34.42
N TYR A 262 -0.95 -38.41 33.53
CA TYR A 262 -0.77 -39.52 32.61
C TYR A 262 -0.37 -40.82 33.34
N ILE A 263 0.56 -40.74 34.29
CA ILE A 263 1.01 -41.91 35.07
C ILE A 263 -0.10 -42.38 36.02
N THR A 264 -0.82 -41.47 36.67
CA THR A 264 -1.95 -41.84 37.54
C THR A 264 -3.08 -42.51 36.76
N GLU A 265 -3.34 -42.10 35.52
CA GLU A 265 -4.30 -42.77 34.66
C GLU A 265 -3.84 -44.19 34.28
N LYS A 266 -2.55 -44.38 33.94
CA LYS A 266 -1.98 -45.72 33.73
C LYS A 266 -2.12 -46.62 34.95
N LEU A 267 -1.84 -46.12 36.15
CA LEU A 267 -1.98 -46.86 37.40
C LEU A 267 -3.42 -47.30 37.69
N ARG A 268 -4.42 -46.53 37.25
CA ARG A 268 -5.84 -46.88 37.41
C ARG A 268 -6.35 -47.80 36.31
N ARG A 269 -5.84 -47.62 35.08
CA ARG A 269 -6.32 -48.31 33.87
C ARG A 269 -5.73 -49.70 33.70
N ILE A 270 -4.47 -49.91 34.05
CA ILE A 270 -3.79 -51.20 33.86
C ILE A 270 -4.31 -52.18 34.93
N ILE A 271 -5.04 -53.21 34.50
CA ILE A 271 -5.63 -54.24 35.36
C ILE A 271 -4.75 -55.49 35.32
N ILE A 272 -4.27 -55.95 36.48
CA ILE A 272 -3.48 -57.17 36.60
C ILE A 272 -4.41 -58.36 36.88
N PRO A 273 -4.45 -59.39 36.02
CA PRO A 273 -5.41 -60.49 36.14
C PRO A 273 -5.24 -61.32 37.41
N ARG A 274 -4.00 -61.57 37.85
CA ARG A 274 -3.68 -62.36 39.04
C ARG A 274 -2.33 -61.93 39.62
N ILE A 275 -2.30 -61.72 40.93
CA ILE A 275 -1.10 -61.54 41.74
C ILE A 275 -1.15 -62.59 42.85
N ASP A 276 -0.06 -63.34 43.00
CA ASP A 276 0.09 -64.41 43.98
C ASP A 276 1.53 -64.31 44.52
N PHE A 277 1.71 -63.53 45.58
CA PHE A 277 2.98 -63.38 46.27
C PHE A 277 2.96 -64.18 47.56
N GLU A 278 3.96 -65.04 47.72
CA GLU A 278 4.23 -65.78 48.94
C GLU A 278 5.67 -65.46 49.34
N ASP A 279 5.84 -64.80 50.49
CA ASP A 279 7.13 -64.42 51.06
C ASP A 279 8.11 -63.73 50.06
N THR A 280 7.59 -62.81 49.24
CA THR A 280 8.32 -62.12 48.15
C THR A 280 8.92 -60.80 48.62
N THR A 281 10.10 -60.42 48.16
CA THR A 281 10.69 -59.11 48.50
C THR A 281 10.00 -57.95 47.75
N VAL A 282 10.12 -56.72 48.26
CA VAL A 282 9.55 -55.52 47.61
C VAL A 282 10.18 -55.29 46.24
N GLU A 283 11.49 -55.54 46.08
CA GLU A 283 12.16 -55.45 44.77
C GLU A 283 11.57 -56.44 43.76
N GLU A 284 11.43 -57.71 44.13
CA GLU A 284 10.83 -58.74 43.26
C GLU A 284 9.35 -58.43 42.95
N ALA A 285 8.59 -57.94 43.93
CA ALA A 285 7.20 -57.54 43.74
C ALA A 285 7.06 -56.36 42.78
N ILE A 286 7.96 -55.37 42.86
CA ILE A 286 7.98 -54.21 41.97
C ILE A 286 8.44 -54.59 40.56
N ASP A 287 9.43 -55.46 40.41
CA ASP A 287 9.87 -55.94 39.10
C ASP A 287 8.79 -56.77 38.40
N PHE A 288 8.04 -57.57 39.17
CA PHE A 288 6.84 -58.23 38.66
C PHE A 288 5.80 -57.22 38.17
N LEU A 289 5.51 -56.17 38.95
CA LEU A 289 4.59 -55.11 38.55
C LEU A 289 5.08 -54.34 37.33
N ARG A 290 6.39 -54.06 37.22
CA ARG A 290 7.01 -53.39 36.07
C ARG A 290 6.79 -54.22 34.80
N MET A 291 7.12 -55.50 34.83
CA MET A 291 6.93 -56.42 33.70
C MET A 291 5.46 -56.54 33.28
N ARG A 292 4.56 -56.78 34.25
CA ARG A 292 3.11 -56.87 33.98
C ARG A 292 2.52 -55.55 33.50
N SER A 293 3.02 -54.41 33.97
CA SER A 293 2.56 -53.09 33.52
C SER A 293 2.91 -52.84 32.06
N ALA A 294 4.09 -53.25 31.60
CA ALA A 294 4.52 -53.10 30.21
C ALA A 294 3.76 -54.04 29.27
N GLU A 295 3.47 -55.27 29.71
CA GLU A 295 2.68 -56.25 28.94
C GLU A 295 1.21 -55.84 28.77
N LEU A 296 0.61 -55.23 29.80
CA LEU A 296 -0.83 -54.97 29.86
C LEU A 296 -1.21 -53.52 29.47
N ASP A 297 -0.24 -52.66 29.14
CA ASP A 297 -0.46 -51.30 28.63
C ASP A 297 -0.68 -51.30 27.11
N ASN A 298 -1.85 -51.79 26.69
CA ASN A 298 -2.21 -51.98 25.27
C ASN A 298 -2.61 -50.69 24.53
N LEU A 299 -2.79 -49.60 25.25
CA LEU A 299 -3.30 -48.33 24.72
C LEU A 299 -2.19 -47.29 24.51
N GLU A 300 -0.95 -47.61 24.91
CA GLU A 300 0.21 -46.77 24.64
C GLU A 300 0.91 -47.21 23.33
N PRO A 301 0.98 -46.34 22.31
CA PRO A 301 1.58 -46.68 21.02
C PRO A 301 3.12 -46.73 21.05
N ASP A 302 3.78 -45.96 21.92
CA ASP A 302 5.25 -45.90 22.01
C ASP A 302 5.82 -47.05 22.87
N PRO A 303 6.61 -47.98 22.29
CA PRO A 303 7.23 -49.09 23.04
C PRO A 303 8.11 -48.65 24.21
N ALA A 304 8.75 -47.48 24.14
CA ALA A 304 9.63 -46.99 25.20
C ALA A 304 8.86 -46.41 26.40
N ARG A 305 7.57 -46.07 26.20
CA ARG A 305 6.70 -45.48 27.23
C ARG A 305 5.69 -46.46 27.81
N LYS A 306 5.70 -47.73 27.38
CA LYS A 306 4.78 -48.76 27.88
C LYS A 306 5.01 -49.06 29.36
N GLY A 307 3.91 -49.17 30.10
CA GLY A 307 3.92 -49.50 31.52
C GLY A 307 4.24 -48.32 32.43
N VAL A 308 4.62 -48.61 33.67
CA VAL A 308 4.96 -47.61 34.69
C VAL A 308 6.32 -47.94 35.30
N ASN A 309 7.19 -46.94 35.42
CA ASN A 309 8.49 -47.10 36.05
C ASN A 309 8.40 -46.90 37.58
N PHE A 310 9.11 -47.74 38.34
CA PHE A 310 9.13 -47.72 39.80
C PHE A 310 10.54 -47.46 40.32
N VAL A 311 10.67 -46.65 41.36
CA VAL A 311 11.94 -46.33 42.02
C VAL A 311 11.79 -46.52 43.52
N VAL A 312 12.62 -47.38 44.12
CA VAL A 312 12.70 -47.52 45.58
C VAL A 312 13.81 -46.61 46.09
N ARG A 313 13.47 -45.62 46.93
CA ARG A 313 14.50 -44.75 47.54
C ARG A 313 15.20 -45.50 48.65
N ARG A 314 16.50 -45.79 48.46
CA ARG A 314 17.37 -46.29 49.53
C ARG A 314 17.85 -45.13 50.40
N PRO A 315 17.85 -45.26 51.73
CA PRO A 315 18.37 -44.21 52.61
C PRO A 315 19.86 -44.00 52.35
N ARG A 316 20.27 -42.74 52.21
CA ARG A 316 21.67 -42.36 51.99
C ARG A 316 22.42 -42.49 53.32
N VAL A 317 23.29 -43.49 53.46
CA VAL A 317 24.25 -43.54 54.56
C VAL A 317 25.32 -42.48 54.32
N THR A 318 25.26 -41.36 55.02
CA THR A 318 26.37 -40.41 55.10
C THR A 318 27.47 -41.01 55.97
N VAL A 319 28.50 -41.58 55.34
CA VAL A 319 29.75 -41.93 56.01
C VAL A 319 30.61 -40.67 56.05
N THR A 320 30.61 -39.98 57.19
CA THR A 320 31.56 -38.92 57.48
C THR A 320 32.89 -39.60 57.84
N ALA A 321 33.89 -39.51 56.95
CA ALA A 321 35.22 -40.02 57.23
C ALA A 321 35.97 -39.07 58.17
N THR A 322 36.32 -39.54 59.37
CA THR A 322 37.42 -39.01 60.17
C THR A 322 38.61 -39.99 60.09
N PRO A 323 39.84 -39.53 59.83
CA PRO A 323 41.01 -40.38 59.89
C PRO A 323 41.53 -40.49 61.33
N ASP A 324 42.18 -41.62 61.61
CA ASP A 324 43.26 -41.83 62.59
C ASP A 324 42.99 -42.71 63.85
N ALA A 325 44.02 -43.49 64.16
CA ALA A 325 44.38 -44.20 65.39
C ALA A 325 43.64 -45.51 65.80
N GLY A 326 44.24 -46.63 65.36
CA GLY A 326 44.75 -47.76 66.17
C GLY A 326 44.13 -48.19 67.51
N LEU A 327 43.85 -49.51 67.55
CA LEU A 327 44.00 -50.49 68.65
C LEU A 327 42.97 -50.54 69.81
N ASP A 328 42.17 -51.61 69.71
CA ASP A 328 41.85 -52.63 70.72
C ASP A 328 40.49 -52.61 71.47
N ALA A 329 39.92 -53.82 71.43
CA ALA A 329 38.88 -54.49 72.21
C ALA A 329 37.77 -53.68 72.91
N GLY A 330 36.52 -54.01 72.53
CA GLY A 330 35.38 -53.93 73.44
C GLY A 330 34.04 -53.73 72.74
N ALA A 331 33.23 -54.78 72.74
CA ALA A 331 31.79 -54.83 72.44
C ALA A 331 31.11 -53.51 72.03
N ALA A 332 30.77 -53.39 70.74
CA ALA A 332 29.84 -52.38 70.24
C ALA A 332 28.52 -53.06 69.84
N GLU A 333 27.46 -52.62 70.50
CA GLU A 333 26.07 -52.92 70.20
C GLU A 333 25.78 -52.74 68.70
N ALA A 334 25.01 -53.69 68.16
CA ALA A 334 24.42 -53.56 66.84
C ALA A 334 23.54 -52.30 66.80
N LEU A 335 24.00 -51.27 66.07
CA LEU A 335 23.16 -50.22 65.54
C LEU A 335 21.95 -50.88 64.84
N PRO A 336 20.72 -50.35 65.00
CA PRO A 336 19.59 -50.89 64.27
C PRO A 336 19.88 -50.71 62.79
N THR A 337 20.06 -51.83 62.08
CA THR A 337 20.09 -51.84 60.63
C THR A 337 18.77 -51.26 60.16
N VAL A 338 18.80 -50.02 59.64
CA VAL A 338 17.68 -49.49 58.86
C VAL A 338 17.54 -50.46 57.70
N ALA A 339 16.52 -51.33 57.77
CA ALA A 339 16.28 -52.33 56.75
C ALA A 339 16.16 -51.63 55.40
N ASP A 340 16.92 -52.10 54.41
CA ASP A 340 16.81 -51.59 53.03
C ASP A 340 15.33 -51.73 52.62
N PRO A 341 14.65 -50.64 52.23
CA PRO A 341 13.24 -50.70 51.86
C PRO A 341 12.95 -51.68 50.72
N GLY A 342 13.95 -52.03 49.90
CA GLY A 342 13.84 -53.07 48.88
C GLY A 342 13.81 -54.51 49.42
N SER A 343 14.41 -54.74 50.58
CA SER A 343 14.53 -56.06 51.22
C SER A 343 13.33 -56.44 52.10
N LEU A 344 12.37 -55.52 52.27
CA LEU A 344 11.13 -55.77 53.01
C LEU A 344 10.33 -56.87 52.31
N ARG A 345 9.67 -57.75 53.08
CA ARG A 345 8.98 -58.93 52.55
C ARG A 345 7.46 -58.79 52.64
N VAL A 346 6.79 -59.12 51.55
CA VAL A 346 5.33 -59.25 51.41
C VAL A 346 4.98 -60.69 51.80
N ARG A 347 4.32 -60.87 52.96
CA ARG A 347 4.08 -62.21 53.54
C ARG A 347 3.14 -63.06 52.68
N GLU A 348 1.98 -62.52 52.35
CA GLU A 348 1.01 -63.13 51.45
C GLU A 348 0.18 -62.04 50.77
N LEU A 349 0.12 -62.03 49.43
CA LEU A 349 -0.76 -61.16 48.66
C LEU A 349 -1.38 -61.94 47.50
N ARG A 350 -2.67 -62.25 47.63
CA ARG A 350 -3.46 -62.98 46.63
C ARG A 350 -4.65 -62.14 46.17
N VAL A 351 -4.50 -61.50 45.02
CA VAL A 351 -5.56 -60.65 44.44
C VAL A 351 -5.76 -60.95 42.95
N ARG A 352 -7.00 -60.79 42.46
CA ARG A 352 -7.37 -61.06 41.05
C ARG A 352 -8.11 -59.87 40.46
N ASN A 353 -7.83 -59.56 39.19
CA ASN A 353 -8.44 -58.47 38.43
C ASN A 353 -8.39 -57.12 39.15
N VAL A 354 -7.19 -56.71 39.57
CA VAL A 354 -7.00 -55.49 40.37
C VAL A 354 -6.21 -54.44 39.58
N PRO A 355 -6.60 -53.15 39.61
CA PRO A 355 -5.79 -52.06 39.05
C PRO A 355 -4.40 -51.97 39.69
N LEU A 356 -3.41 -51.55 38.93
CA LEU A 356 -2.03 -51.46 39.39
C LEU A 356 -1.89 -50.55 40.64
N SER A 357 -2.65 -49.46 40.69
CA SER A 357 -2.74 -48.54 41.85
C SER A 357 -3.16 -49.24 43.15
N VAL A 358 -4.07 -50.22 43.07
CA VAL A 358 -4.57 -50.97 44.22
C VAL A 358 -3.57 -52.05 44.63
N ALA A 359 -2.92 -52.71 43.66
CA ALA A 359 -1.84 -53.66 43.94
C ALA A 359 -0.66 -52.98 44.67
N LEU A 360 -0.22 -51.81 44.20
CA LEU A 360 0.83 -51.01 44.86
C LEU A 360 0.43 -50.58 46.27
N LYS A 361 -0.83 -50.20 46.47
CA LYS A 361 -1.35 -49.85 47.79
C LYS A 361 -1.21 -51.01 48.77
N TYR A 362 -1.61 -52.22 48.38
CA TYR A 362 -1.50 -53.39 49.25
C TYR A 362 -0.06 -53.78 49.58
N ILE A 363 0.87 -53.65 48.62
CA ILE A 363 2.30 -53.89 48.87
C ILE A 363 2.85 -52.85 49.86
N CYS A 364 2.55 -51.57 49.63
CA CYS A 364 2.96 -50.46 50.50
C CYS A 364 2.41 -50.62 51.94
N ASP A 365 1.13 -50.99 52.07
CA ASP A 365 0.48 -51.18 53.38
C ASP A 365 1.11 -52.33 54.18
N GLN A 366 1.47 -53.45 53.53
CA GLN A 366 2.12 -54.59 54.20
C GLN A 366 3.58 -54.31 54.58
N THR A 367 4.27 -53.45 53.82
CA THR A 367 5.70 -53.16 53.97
C THR A 367 5.98 -51.86 54.73
N LYS A 368 4.93 -51.14 55.15
CA LYS A 368 5.01 -49.82 55.79
C LYS A 368 5.77 -48.78 54.93
N LEU A 369 5.59 -48.85 53.62
CA LEU A 369 6.08 -47.86 52.66
C LEU A 369 4.91 -46.97 52.20
N ARG A 370 5.21 -45.78 51.66
CA ARG A 370 4.26 -44.99 50.87
C ARG A 370 4.81 -44.80 49.46
N TYR A 371 3.93 -44.59 48.49
CA TYR A 371 4.35 -44.21 47.12
C TYR A 371 3.99 -42.75 46.82
N LYS A 372 4.82 -42.10 46.00
CA LYS A 372 4.61 -40.79 45.40
C LYS A 372 4.65 -40.94 43.88
N VAL A 373 3.73 -40.29 43.17
CA VAL A 373 3.76 -40.25 41.70
C VAL A 373 4.49 -38.98 41.28
N ASP A 374 5.61 -39.14 40.58
CA ASP A 374 6.36 -38.05 39.94
C ASP A 374 6.08 -38.06 38.42
N ASP A 375 6.58 -37.09 37.66
CA ASP A 375 6.25 -36.92 36.23
C ASP A 375 6.65 -38.10 35.33
N PHE A 376 7.62 -38.91 35.75
CA PHE A 376 8.19 -40.01 34.97
C PHE A 376 8.21 -41.37 35.68
N ALA A 377 7.98 -41.41 37.00
CA ALA A 377 8.08 -42.64 37.78
C ALA A 377 7.25 -42.58 39.07
N VAL A 378 6.99 -43.75 39.64
CA VAL A 378 6.41 -43.91 40.98
C VAL A 378 7.52 -44.23 41.98
N THR A 379 7.69 -43.36 42.96
CA THR A 379 8.76 -43.42 43.94
C THR A 379 8.25 -43.97 45.27
N LEU A 380 8.84 -45.03 45.81
CA LEU A 380 8.52 -45.57 47.14
C LEU A 380 9.43 -44.96 48.21
N VAL A 381 8.83 -44.53 49.32
CA VAL A 381 9.48 -43.85 50.44
C VAL A 381 9.07 -44.50 51.76
N PRO A 382 10.00 -44.72 52.71
CA PRO A 382 9.67 -45.19 54.06
C PRO A 382 8.70 -44.24 54.79
N LEU A 383 7.76 -44.79 55.56
CA LEU A 383 6.75 -44.00 56.27
C LEU A 383 7.32 -43.07 57.37
N ALA A 384 8.58 -43.27 57.78
CA ALA A 384 9.19 -42.61 58.93
C ALA A 384 9.96 -41.31 58.61
N GLU A 385 10.11 -40.92 57.34
CA GLU A 385 10.92 -39.75 56.96
C GLU A 385 10.03 -38.64 56.39
N SER A 386 9.77 -37.63 57.21
CA SER A 386 9.22 -36.33 56.80
C SER A 386 10.23 -35.23 57.13
N ALA A 387 11.33 -35.17 56.38
CA ALA A 387 12.12 -33.95 56.28
C ALA A 387 11.60 -33.18 55.07
N GLU A 388 10.98 -32.02 55.30
CA GLU A 388 10.72 -31.08 54.21
C GLU A 388 12.06 -30.46 53.81
N ASP A 389 12.72 -31.06 52.82
CA ASP A 389 14.00 -30.57 52.29
C ASP A 389 13.87 -29.11 51.86
N ILE A 390 14.72 -28.22 52.37
CA ILE A 390 14.78 -26.80 51.97
C ILE A 390 15.79 -26.66 50.83
N PHE A 391 15.41 -25.98 49.75
CA PHE A 391 16.27 -25.73 48.59
C PHE A 391 16.44 -24.23 48.34
N THR A 392 17.57 -23.85 47.74
CA THR A 392 17.82 -22.49 47.25
C THR A 392 17.71 -22.46 45.73
N ARG A 393 16.84 -21.58 45.19
CA ARG A 393 16.72 -21.31 43.75
C ARG A 393 16.87 -19.81 43.46
N THR A 394 17.36 -19.52 42.27
CA THR A 394 17.58 -18.17 41.77
C THR A 394 16.60 -17.89 40.63
N PHE A 395 15.88 -16.77 40.71
CA PHE A 395 14.90 -16.34 39.72
C PHE A 395 15.28 -14.98 39.14
N THR A 396 15.16 -14.83 37.81
CA THR A 396 15.33 -13.55 37.12
C THR A 396 13.99 -12.83 37.07
N VAL A 397 13.92 -11.62 37.62
CA VAL A 397 12.70 -10.83 37.74
C VAL A 397 12.84 -9.46 37.06
N PRO A 398 11.74 -8.88 36.53
CA PRO A 398 11.74 -7.54 35.97
C PRO A 398 12.16 -6.46 36.99
N PRO A 399 12.67 -5.29 36.55
CA PRO A 399 13.04 -4.20 37.46
C PRO A 399 11.85 -3.63 38.25
N ASP A 400 10.63 -3.76 37.71
CA ASP A 400 9.39 -3.34 38.36
C ASP A 400 8.72 -4.46 39.19
N PHE A 401 9.41 -5.58 39.45
CA PHE A 401 8.83 -6.73 40.14
C PHE A 401 8.33 -6.40 41.55
N GLN A 402 9.05 -5.55 42.30
CA GLN A 402 8.65 -5.16 43.65
C GLN A 402 7.36 -4.33 43.68
N SER A 403 7.18 -3.42 42.72
CA SER A 403 5.97 -2.57 42.64
C SER A 403 4.76 -3.35 42.15
N LEU A 404 4.96 -4.33 41.25
CA LEU A 404 3.92 -5.27 40.84
C LEU A 404 3.45 -6.13 42.02
N LEU A 405 4.38 -6.61 42.85
CA LEU A 405 4.06 -7.37 44.06
C LEU A 405 3.26 -6.53 45.07
N GLU A 406 3.67 -5.28 45.30
CA GLU A 406 2.94 -4.32 46.16
C GLU A 406 1.51 -4.04 45.66
N THR A 407 1.31 -3.99 44.33
CA THR A 407 0.00 -3.73 43.72
C THR A 407 -0.91 -4.97 43.75
N SER A 408 -0.33 -6.17 43.64
CA SER A 408 -1.07 -7.45 43.66
C SER A 408 -1.50 -7.91 45.05
N ALA A 409 -0.75 -7.52 46.09
CA ALA A 409 -1.00 -7.88 47.50
C ALA A 409 -2.03 -6.95 48.16
N GLY A 410 -3.17 -6.74 47.50
CA GLY A 410 -4.25 -5.85 47.94
C GLY A 410 -4.93 -6.28 49.24
N GLY A 411 -4.30 -5.94 50.37
CA GLY A 411 -4.95 -5.78 51.67
C GLY A 411 -5.26 -4.30 51.90
N SER A 412 -6.55 -3.97 51.88
CA SER A 412 -7.18 -2.70 52.25
C SER A 412 -6.33 -1.77 53.12
N SER A 413 -5.80 -0.71 52.51
CA SER A 413 -5.64 0.57 53.21
C SER A 413 -6.83 1.41 52.79
N GLU A 414 -7.69 1.72 53.75
CA GLU A 414 -8.73 2.73 53.63
C GLU A 414 -8.13 4.02 53.06
N GLY A 415 -8.50 4.31 51.81
CA GLY A 415 -8.30 5.59 51.16
C GLY A 415 -9.57 5.81 50.36
N GLY A 416 -10.45 6.67 50.89
CA GLY A 416 -11.73 6.97 50.29
C GLY A 416 -11.62 7.28 48.81
N ALA A 417 -12.67 6.96 48.08
CA ALA A 417 -12.82 7.27 46.66
C ALA A 417 -12.30 8.69 46.38
N VAL A 418 -11.14 8.75 45.73
CA VAL A 418 -10.65 9.99 45.15
C VAL A 418 -11.53 10.22 43.95
N ASP A 419 -12.49 11.13 44.11
CA ASP A 419 -13.28 11.67 43.01
C ASP A 419 -12.32 12.17 41.91
N PRO A 420 -12.36 11.58 40.70
CA PRO A 420 -11.48 11.97 39.59
C PRO A 420 -11.75 13.38 39.04
N PHE A 421 -12.70 14.12 39.62
CA PHE A 421 -13.02 15.52 39.30
C PHE A 421 -12.66 16.52 40.41
N ALA A 422 -12.02 16.10 41.51
CA ALA A 422 -11.60 17.02 42.57
C ALA A 422 -10.32 17.79 42.20
N ASP A 423 -10.37 19.11 42.40
CA ASP A 423 -9.34 20.08 42.01
C ASP A 423 -7.98 19.81 42.68
N SER A 424 -6.90 19.84 41.89
CA SER A 424 -5.55 19.47 42.30
C SER A 424 -4.92 20.56 43.16
N SER A 425 -5.22 20.55 44.46
CA SER A 425 -4.48 21.34 45.44
C SER A 425 -3.32 20.53 46.02
N SER A 426 -2.12 21.02 45.69
CA SER A 426 -0.79 20.72 46.22
C SER A 426 -0.71 19.94 47.53
N THR A 427 -0.24 18.69 47.48
CA THR A 427 0.73 18.12 48.44
C THR A 427 1.45 16.96 47.77
N ALA A 428 2.76 17.08 47.61
CA ALA A 428 3.61 16.02 47.05
C ALA A 428 3.51 14.76 47.94
N PRO A 429 3.31 13.56 47.38
CA PRO A 429 3.30 12.34 48.16
C PRO A 429 4.70 12.11 48.76
N LYS A 430 4.78 12.07 50.09
CA LYS A 430 5.98 11.65 50.81
C LYS A 430 6.33 10.23 50.38
N ILE A 431 7.57 10.01 49.95
CA ILE A 431 8.13 8.70 49.59
C ILE A 431 8.00 7.79 50.82
N GLN A 432 7.08 6.84 50.79
CA GLN A 432 6.99 5.80 51.81
C GLN A 432 8.16 4.83 51.64
N ALA A 433 8.79 4.43 52.74
CA ALA A 433 9.87 3.45 52.71
C ALA A 433 9.33 2.11 52.19
N ARG A 434 10.03 1.53 51.19
CA ARG A 434 9.62 0.28 50.54
C ARG A 434 9.63 -0.87 51.55
N LYS A 435 8.60 -1.71 51.54
CA LYS A 435 8.54 -2.92 52.40
C LYS A 435 9.60 -3.93 51.96
N PRO A 436 10.18 -4.71 52.88
CA PRO A 436 11.14 -5.76 52.53
C PRO A 436 10.49 -6.84 51.66
N ILE A 437 11.23 -7.37 50.69
CA ILE A 437 10.71 -8.33 49.68
C ILE A 437 10.08 -9.58 50.30
N ILE A 438 10.59 -10.02 51.45
CA ILE A 438 10.07 -11.19 52.17
C ILE A 438 8.64 -11.00 52.68
N GLU A 439 8.29 -9.76 53.09
CA GLU A 439 6.93 -9.44 53.53
C GLU A 439 5.98 -9.37 52.33
N LEU A 440 6.45 -8.84 51.19
CA LEU A 440 5.67 -8.80 49.96
C LEU A 440 5.36 -10.21 49.45
N LEU A 441 6.35 -11.11 49.46
CA LEU A 441 6.15 -12.52 49.07
C LEU A 441 5.22 -13.25 50.05
N ARG A 442 5.30 -12.95 51.35
CA ARG A 442 4.36 -13.48 52.35
C ARG A 442 2.92 -13.04 52.06
N ASN A 443 2.72 -11.78 51.72
CA ASN A 443 1.40 -11.25 51.36
C ASN A 443 0.88 -11.83 50.04
N ALA A 444 1.78 -12.25 49.14
CA ALA A 444 1.45 -12.99 47.92
C ALA A 444 1.13 -14.48 48.17
N GLY A 445 1.09 -14.93 49.43
CA GLY A 445 0.68 -16.28 49.81
C GLY A 445 1.81 -17.31 49.94
N ILE A 446 3.07 -16.85 49.98
CA ILE A 446 4.24 -17.72 50.15
C ILE A 446 4.60 -17.80 51.64
N THR A 447 4.67 -19.02 52.19
CA THR A 447 5.01 -19.23 53.60
C THR A 447 6.52 -19.36 53.79
N PHE A 448 7.06 -18.81 54.89
CA PHE A 448 8.48 -18.86 55.24
C PHE A 448 8.64 -19.43 56.65
N GLY A 449 9.26 -20.62 56.77
CA GLY A 449 9.57 -21.30 58.04
C GLY A 449 11.01 -21.07 58.54
N GLU A 450 11.42 -21.79 59.58
CA GLU A 450 12.79 -21.71 60.10
C GLU A 450 13.82 -22.16 59.03
N GLY A 451 14.87 -21.36 58.79
CA GLY A 451 15.88 -21.63 57.76
C GLY A 451 15.55 -21.15 56.34
N THR A 452 14.40 -20.49 56.14
CA THR A 452 13.99 -19.93 54.84
C THR A 452 14.36 -18.44 54.70
N SER A 453 14.67 -17.99 53.48
CA SER A 453 15.05 -16.58 53.22
C SER A 453 14.76 -16.15 51.78
N ALA A 454 14.57 -14.85 51.55
CA ALA A 454 14.41 -14.26 50.22
C ALA A 454 15.14 -12.91 50.13
N THR A 455 15.95 -12.72 49.10
CA THR A 455 16.67 -11.47 48.83
C THR A 455 16.57 -11.06 47.36
N LEU A 456 16.35 -9.76 47.10
CA LEU A 456 16.29 -9.20 45.76
C LEU A 456 17.49 -8.28 45.54
N SER A 457 18.28 -8.58 44.50
CA SER A 457 19.39 -7.73 44.08
C SER A 457 18.92 -6.60 43.15
N ALA A 458 19.68 -5.50 43.10
CA ALA A 458 19.41 -4.37 42.21
C ALA A 458 19.45 -4.75 40.71
N ASN A 459 20.08 -5.87 40.38
CA ASN A 459 20.22 -6.38 39.00
C ASN A 459 19.03 -7.23 38.55
N GLY A 460 17.94 -7.29 39.35
CA GLY A 460 16.74 -8.08 38.99
C GLY A 460 16.90 -9.58 39.23
N VAL A 461 17.77 -10.00 40.16
CA VAL A 461 17.91 -11.41 40.56
C VAL A 461 17.36 -11.61 41.96
N LEU A 462 16.35 -12.49 42.08
CA LEU A 462 15.70 -12.89 43.32
C LEU A 462 16.26 -14.25 43.77
N LEU A 463 16.92 -14.28 44.92
CA LEU A 463 17.45 -15.50 45.55
C LEU A 463 16.48 -15.94 46.65
N VAL A 464 15.92 -17.15 46.55
CA VAL A 464 14.98 -17.68 47.54
C VAL A 464 15.40 -19.06 48.03
N THR A 465 15.39 -19.23 49.35
CA THR A 465 15.62 -20.49 50.05
C THR A 465 14.33 -20.90 50.75
N ASN A 466 13.66 -21.96 50.27
CA ASN A 466 12.37 -22.43 50.79
C ASN A 466 12.08 -23.90 50.39
N THR A 467 10.96 -24.47 50.83
CA THR A 467 10.52 -25.82 50.41
C THR A 467 10.20 -25.85 48.91
N PRO A 468 10.33 -27.01 48.22
CA PRO A 468 10.09 -27.14 46.78
C PRO A 468 8.73 -26.62 46.34
N SER A 469 7.69 -26.90 47.14
CA SER A 469 6.32 -26.47 46.87
C SER A 469 6.16 -24.95 46.87
N GLU A 470 6.88 -24.25 47.73
CA GLU A 470 6.83 -22.78 47.78
C GLU A 470 7.71 -22.14 46.69
N LEU A 471 8.81 -22.80 46.30
CA LEU A 471 9.65 -22.36 45.18
C LEU A 471 8.91 -22.44 43.84
N ASP A 472 8.09 -23.46 43.63
CA ASP A 472 7.29 -23.60 42.40
C ASP A 472 6.19 -22.53 42.32
N LYS A 473 5.59 -22.13 43.46
CA LYS A 473 4.66 -20.99 43.52
C LYS A 473 5.33 -19.66 43.15
N ILE A 474 6.57 -19.46 43.60
CA ILE A 474 7.37 -18.28 43.23
C ILE A 474 7.65 -18.27 41.73
N GLU A 475 8.03 -19.41 41.16
CA GLU A 475 8.28 -19.56 39.72
C GLU A 475 7.05 -19.21 38.88
N GLN A 476 5.87 -19.70 39.30
CA GLN A 476 4.61 -19.38 38.66
C GLN A 476 4.28 -17.87 38.75
N LEU A 477 4.51 -17.25 39.90
CA LEU A 477 4.29 -15.82 40.12
C LEU A 477 5.22 -14.97 39.23
N VAL A 478 6.51 -15.31 39.16
CA VAL A 478 7.50 -14.63 38.31
C VAL A 478 7.12 -14.76 36.83
N THR A 479 6.74 -15.97 36.38
CA THR A 479 6.33 -16.22 34.99
C THR A 479 5.07 -15.44 34.62
N THR A 480 4.13 -15.33 35.55
CA THR A 480 2.90 -14.54 35.38
C THR A 480 3.23 -13.06 35.16
N PHE A 481 4.13 -12.49 35.97
CA PHE A 481 4.51 -11.08 35.84
C PHE A 481 5.39 -10.78 34.63
N ILE A 482 6.24 -11.71 34.20
CA ILE A 482 6.99 -11.57 32.93
C ILE A 482 6.02 -11.50 31.75
N THR A 483 4.97 -12.33 31.76
CA THR A 483 3.97 -12.38 30.67
C THR A 483 3.06 -11.15 30.66
N GLN A 484 2.83 -10.52 31.82
CA GLN A 484 1.99 -9.33 31.99
C GLN A 484 2.67 -7.99 31.65
N GLN A 485 3.90 -7.98 31.14
CA GLN A 485 4.57 -6.73 30.75
C GLN A 485 3.66 -5.85 29.85
N PRO A 486 3.55 -4.54 30.15
CA PRO A 486 2.59 -3.68 29.45
C PRO A 486 3.00 -3.48 28.00
N LYS A 487 2.28 -4.15 27.09
CA LYS A 487 2.38 -3.92 25.65
C LYS A 487 1.89 -2.50 25.33
N GLN A 488 2.63 -1.78 24.50
CA GLN A 488 2.13 -0.55 23.90
C GLN A 488 1.17 -0.92 22.76
N VAL A 489 0.01 -0.27 22.71
CA VAL A 489 -0.99 -0.45 21.67
C VAL A 489 -1.15 0.85 20.89
N LYS A 490 -1.09 0.76 19.57
CA LYS A 490 -1.47 1.86 18.68
C LYS A 490 -2.92 1.64 18.26
N ILE A 491 -3.81 2.51 18.74
CA ILE A 491 -5.23 2.47 18.42
C ILE A 491 -5.45 3.47 17.29
N THR A 492 -5.99 2.99 16.16
CA THR A 492 -6.36 3.82 15.01
C THR A 492 -7.83 3.60 14.73
N SER A 493 -8.61 4.68 14.70
CA SER A 493 -9.98 4.63 14.21
C SER A 493 -10.05 5.31 12.84
N LYS A 494 -10.93 4.82 11.98
CA LYS A 494 -11.21 5.41 10.67
C LYS A 494 -12.71 5.65 10.59
N PHE A 495 -13.09 6.91 10.46
CA PHE A 495 -14.48 7.29 10.20
C PHE A 495 -14.59 7.71 8.74
N VAL A 496 -15.57 7.13 8.06
CA VAL A 496 -15.93 7.46 6.68
C VAL A 496 -17.41 7.80 6.68
N GLU A 497 -17.72 9.06 6.38
CA GLU A 497 -19.07 9.51 6.15
C GLU A 497 -19.22 9.84 4.66
N ILE A 498 -20.19 9.20 4.03
CA ILE A 498 -20.54 9.40 2.62
C ILE A 498 -21.99 9.83 2.60
N SER A 499 -22.24 11.09 2.28
CA SER A 499 -23.58 11.60 2.03
C SER A 499 -23.69 12.05 0.58
N GLN A 500 -24.75 11.62 -0.09
CA GLN A 500 -25.05 12.03 -1.45
C GLN A 500 -26.51 12.48 -1.54
N GLU A 501 -26.71 13.73 -1.96
CA GLU A 501 -28.02 14.31 -2.25
C GLU A 501 -28.11 14.54 -3.77
N ASN A 502 -29.08 13.89 -4.41
CA ASN A 502 -29.40 14.12 -5.82
C ASN A 502 -30.77 14.80 -5.89
N THR A 503 -30.84 15.96 -6.53
CA THR A 503 -32.05 16.74 -6.71
C THR A 503 -32.25 17.04 -8.19
N ASP A 504 -33.28 16.43 -8.79
CA ASP A 504 -33.70 16.68 -10.16
C ASP A 504 -35.14 17.19 -10.17
N GLU A 505 -35.37 18.35 -10.79
CA GLU A 505 -36.68 19.01 -10.91
C GLU A 505 -36.88 19.60 -12.31
N LEU A 506 -38.09 19.42 -12.83
CA LEU A 506 -38.64 20.19 -13.93
C LEU A 506 -40.02 20.69 -13.53
N GLY A 507 -40.18 22.00 -13.40
CA GLY A 507 -41.40 22.64 -12.91
C GLY A 507 -41.93 23.70 -13.87
N PHE A 508 -43.21 24.04 -13.75
CA PHE A 508 -43.82 25.13 -14.51
C PHE A 508 -44.56 26.06 -13.57
N ASP A 509 -44.26 27.34 -13.69
CA ASP A 509 -44.91 28.40 -12.99
C ASP A 509 -45.81 29.23 -13.90
N TRP A 510 -47.03 29.46 -13.46
CA TRP A 510 -48.00 30.25 -14.20
C TRP A 510 -48.48 31.42 -13.34
N ILE A 511 -48.26 32.63 -13.84
CA ILE A 511 -48.84 33.86 -13.31
C ILE A 511 -49.93 34.30 -14.27
N ILE A 512 -51.12 34.52 -13.73
CA ILE A 512 -52.28 34.97 -14.49
C ILE A 512 -52.78 36.24 -13.81
N SER A 513 -52.51 37.39 -14.40
CA SER A 513 -53.03 38.67 -13.90
C SER A 513 -54.56 38.65 -13.96
N PRO A 514 -55.26 39.26 -12.98
CA PRO A 514 -56.72 39.34 -13.01
C PRO A 514 -57.21 39.99 -14.31
N PHE A 515 -58.19 39.36 -14.95
CA PHE A 515 -58.79 39.80 -16.20
C PHE A 515 -60.32 39.70 -16.14
N GLY A 516 -61.01 40.60 -16.82
CA GLY A 516 -62.47 40.59 -16.89
C GLY A 516 -62.98 39.48 -17.83
N LEU A 517 -63.93 38.67 -17.35
CA LEU A 517 -64.68 37.71 -18.16
C LEU A 517 -66.04 38.26 -18.61
N SER A 518 -66.53 39.30 -17.95
CA SER A 518 -67.69 40.10 -18.35
C SER A 518 -67.47 41.56 -17.96
N ALA A 519 -68.18 42.49 -18.59
CA ALA A 519 -68.05 43.92 -18.29
C ALA A 519 -68.28 44.16 -16.79
N ASN A 520 -67.21 44.50 -16.06
CA ASN A 520 -67.12 44.91 -14.65
C ASN A 520 -67.70 43.99 -13.55
N HIS A 521 -68.23 42.80 -13.85
CA HIS A 521 -68.92 41.97 -12.84
C HIS A 521 -68.31 40.57 -12.63
N LEU A 522 -67.46 40.09 -13.55
CA LEU A 522 -66.83 38.77 -13.43
C LEU A 522 -65.35 38.88 -13.77
N PHE A 523 -64.49 38.40 -12.87
CA PHE A 523 -63.04 38.44 -13.01
C PHE A 523 -62.46 37.03 -12.84
N GLY A 524 -61.57 36.64 -13.75
CA GLY A 524 -60.70 35.48 -13.60
C GLY A 524 -59.30 35.94 -13.21
N GLY A 525 -58.55 35.12 -12.49
CA GLY A 525 -57.19 35.45 -12.08
C GLY A 525 -56.44 34.20 -11.66
N GLY A 526 -55.14 34.37 -11.38
CA GLY A 526 -54.30 33.29 -10.88
C GLY A 526 -54.64 32.87 -9.45
N GLY A 527 -53.85 31.93 -8.94
CA GLY A 527 -54.02 31.34 -7.60
C GLY A 527 -53.33 32.12 -6.48
N THR A 528 -53.40 31.54 -5.28
CA THR A 528 -52.66 32.00 -4.09
C THR A 528 -51.49 31.06 -3.79
N ILE A 529 -50.55 31.50 -2.95
CA ILE A 529 -49.36 30.72 -2.56
C ILE A 529 -49.75 29.52 -1.66
N GLY A 530 -50.82 29.63 -0.87
CA GLY A 530 -51.26 28.55 0.02
C GLY A 530 -50.18 28.12 1.02
N ASN A 531 -49.95 26.80 1.12
CA ASN A 531 -48.90 26.20 1.95
C ASN A 531 -47.53 26.12 1.24
N GLY A 532 -47.40 26.73 0.06
CA GLY A 532 -46.15 26.81 -0.69
C GLY A 532 -45.20 27.87 -0.13
N VAL A 533 -43.98 27.91 -0.68
CA VAL A 533 -42.98 28.92 -0.31
C VAL A 533 -43.30 30.22 -1.04
N SER A 534 -43.22 31.35 -0.33
CA SER A 534 -43.43 32.66 -0.94
C SER A 534 -42.37 32.96 -2.00
N ARG A 535 -42.81 33.41 -3.16
CA ARG A 535 -41.92 33.78 -4.28
C ARG A 535 -41.85 35.29 -4.41
N THR A 536 -40.69 35.81 -4.75
CA THR A 536 -40.44 37.25 -4.91
C THR A 536 -40.32 37.64 -6.37
N ASN A 537 -40.30 38.94 -6.65
CA ASN A 537 -40.13 39.43 -8.01
C ASN A 537 -38.79 39.02 -8.65
N ALA A 538 -37.78 38.61 -7.87
CA ALA A 538 -36.53 38.05 -8.39
C ALA A 538 -36.72 36.67 -9.04
N ASP A 539 -37.78 35.95 -8.68
CA ASP A 539 -38.07 34.61 -9.20
C ASP A 539 -38.82 34.64 -10.55
N PHE A 540 -39.16 35.83 -11.05
CA PHE A 540 -39.94 36.07 -12.27
C PHE A 540 -39.35 37.21 -13.11
N ILE A 541 -39.79 37.35 -14.36
CA ILE A 541 -39.27 38.36 -15.29
C ILE A 541 -40.26 39.53 -15.42
N ASN A 542 -39.86 40.72 -14.96
CA ASN A 542 -40.63 41.97 -15.03
C ASN A 542 -39.67 43.19 -14.93
N PRO A 543 -39.78 44.25 -15.77
CA PRO A 543 -40.74 44.48 -16.85
C PRO A 543 -40.36 43.85 -18.19
N VAL A 544 -41.38 43.54 -19.00
CA VAL A 544 -41.23 43.07 -20.39
C VAL A 544 -41.63 44.21 -21.31
N ASN A 545 -40.76 44.59 -22.25
CA ASN A 545 -40.99 45.71 -23.18
C ASN A 545 -41.43 47.02 -22.48
N PHE A 546 -40.80 47.34 -21.34
CA PHE A 546 -41.10 48.51 -20.51
C PHE A 546 -42.53 48.54 -19.90
N SER A 547 -43.28 47.43 -19.99
CA SER A 547 -44.57 47.26 -19.32
C SER A 547 -44.40 46.41 -18.05
N THR A 548 -45.02 46.84 -16.96
CA THR A 548 -45.05 46.07 -15.72
C THR A 548 -46.08 44.96 -15.81
N ILE A 549 -45.74 43.80 -15.25
CA ILE A 549 -46.66 42.67 -15.15
C ILE A 549 -47.46 42.77 -13.85
N PRO A 550 -48.79 42.97 -13.90
CA PRO A 550 -49.63 43.02 -12.71
C PRO A 550 -49.55 41.70 -11.94
N GLY A 551 -49.16 41.78 -10.67
CA GLY A 551 -48.90 40.62 -9.81
C GLY A 551 -47.43 40.42 -9.48
N ILE A 552 -46.51 40.96 -10.29
CA ILE A 552 -45.07 40.99 -10.01
C ILE A 552 -44.66 42.41 -9.61
N PRO A 553 -44.28 42.66 -8.34
CA PRO A 553 -43.83 43.98 -7.93
C PRO A 553 -42.54 44.42 -8.64
N THR A 554 -42.37 45.73 -8.86
CA THR A 554 -41.12 46.31 -9.40
C THR A 554 -40.04 46.47 -8.33
N ASN A 555 -40.42 46.50 -7.05
CA ASN A 555 -39.49 46.61 -5.93
C ASN A 555 -38.90 45.23 -5.58
N ILE A 556 -37.57 45.15 -5.51
CA ILE A 556 -36.82 43.92 -5.21
C ILE A 556 -37.26 43.33 -3.85
N GLY A 557 -37.48 42.02 -3.81
CA GLY A 557 -37.77 41.26 -2.59
C GLY A 557 -39.23 41.34 -2.13
N GLN A 558 -40.12 41.92 -2.95
CA GLN A 558 -41.55 41.89 -2.68
C GLN A 558 -42.20 40.61 -3.23
N ASN A 559 -43.17 40.07 -2.49
CA ASN A 559 -43.86 38.85 -2.84
C ASN A 559 -44.72 39.00 -4.10
N VAL A 560 -44.68 37.99 -4.95
CA VAL A 560 -45.47 37.90 -6.17
C VAL A 560 -46.84 37.30 -5.85
N SER A 561 -47.87 37.83 -6.49
CA SER A 561 -49.26 37.40 -6.34
C SER A 561 -49.82 36.85 -7.66
N ASN A 562 -50.97 36.17 -7.60
CA ASN A 562 -51.65 35.56 -8.75
C ASN A 562 -50.86 34.42 -9.41
N ILE A 563 -50.11 33.66 -8.62
CA ILE A 563 -49.38 32.47 -9.06
C ILE A 563 -50.34 31.28 -9.00
N ALA A 564 -50.77 30.77 -10.15
CA ALA A 564 -51.64 29.59 -10.23
C ALA A 564 -50.98 28.31 -9.67
N THR A 565 -49.65 28.25 -9.67
CA THR A 565 -48.84 27.12 -9.18
C THR A 565 -48.09 27.44 -7.87
N GLY A 566 -48.48 28.50 -7.16
CA GLY A 566 -47.77 28.95 -5.95
C GLY A 566 -47.74 27.93 -4.82
N GLY A 567 -48.70 27.00 -4.78
CA GLY A 567 -48.75 25.91 -3.80
C GLY A 567 -47.86 24.70 -4.10
N LEU A 568 -47.19 24.65 -5.26
CA LEU A 568 -46.27 23.55 -5.61
C LEU A 568 -44.91 23.76 -4.93
N ARG A 569 -44.37 22.69 -4.33
CA ARG A 569 -43.01 22.67 -3.79
C ARG A 569 -42.00 22.70 -4.94
N SER A 570 -40.90 23.43 -4.76
CA SER A 570 -39.83 23.60 -5.76
C SER A 570 -38.51 23.89 -5.05
N GLY A 571 -37.41 23.54 -5.72
CA GLY A 571 -36.03 23.68 -5.28
C GLY A 571 -35.76 22.98 -3.95
N ASP A 572 -35.09 23.68 -3.04
CA ASP A 572 -34.67 23.15 -1.75
C ASP A 572 -35.86 22.73 -0.87
N GLY A 573 -37.02 23.36 -1.07
CA GLY A 573 -38.27 23.08 -0.36
C GLY A 573 -38.97 21.80 -0.80
N ALA A 574 -38.55 21.15 -1.89
CA ALA A 574 -39.12 19.89 -2.34
C ALA A 574 -38.73 18.71 -1.43
N ILE A 575 -37.49 18.69 -0.95
CA ILE A 575 -36.88 17.55 -0.25
C ILE A 575 -36.69 17.82 1.25
N ALA A 576 -36.37 19.05 1.65
CA ALA A 576 -35.98 19.40 3.03
C ALA A 576 -37.11 19.33 4.08
N GLY A 577 -38.34 18.98 3.69
CA GLY A 577 -39.51 19.02 4.59
C GLY A 577 -39.80 17.74 5.38
N ASN A 578 -39.20 16.60 5.02
CA ASN A 578 -39.66 15.29 5.50
C ASN A 578 -38.58 14.41 6.21
N SER A 579 -37.33 14.87 6.36
CA SER A 579 -36.34 14.12 7.14
C SER A 579 -36.51 14.39 8.64
N ILE A 580 -36.36 13.35 9.46
CA ILE A 580 -36.40 13.45 10.92
C ILE A 580 -35.37 14.47 11.43
N ASP A 581 -34.19 14.50 10.81
CA ASP A 581 -33.12 15.44 11.14
C ASP A 581 -33.48 16.90 10.82
N ALA A 582 -34.23 17.16 9.75
CA ALA A 582 -34.69 18.52 9.43
C ALA A 582 -35.72 19.04 10.45
N VAL A 583 -36.55 18.15 11.01
CA VAL A 583 -37.52 18.51 12.06
C VAL A 583 -36.84 18.71 13.41
N LEU A 584 -35.84 17.89 13.75
CA LEU A 584 -35.04 18.03 14.98
C LEU A 584 -34.20 19.31 14.98
N ASN A 585 -33.60 19.67 13.85
CA ASN A 585 -32.72 20.84 13.74
C ASN A 585 -33.47 22.17 13.49
N ASN A 586 -34.74 22.13 13.07
CA ASN A 586 -35.54 23.34 12.84
C ASN A 586 -37.02 23.15 13.24
N PRO A 587 -37.31 23.04 14.56
CA PRO A 587 -38.64 22.66 15.07
C PRO A 587 -39.74 23.69 14.75
N ASN A 588 -39.37 24.97 14.58
CA ASN A 588 -40.32 26.04 14.30
C ASN A 588 -40.54 26.30 12.80
N ARG A 589 -39.81 25.63 11.90
CA ARG A 589 -39.89 25.81 10.43
C ARG A 589 -39.78 27.26 9.93
N THR A 590 -39.36 28.21 10.78
CA THR A 590 -39.34 29.65 10.49
C THR A 590 -38.09 30.10 9.74
N ALA A 591 -37.02 29.30 9.74
CA ALA A 591 -35.71 29.66 9.18
C ALA A 591 -35.36 29.02 7.81
N GLN A 592 -36.28 28.26 7.20
CA GLN A 592 -36.05 27.72 5.86
C GLN A 592 -36.51 28.72 4.79
N GLN A 593 -35.61 29.64 4.40
CA GLN A 593 -35.71 30.26 3.07
C GLN A 593 -35.36 29.17 2.04
N ALA A 594 -36.36 28.37 1.67
CA ALA A 594 -36.22 27.42 0.57
C ALA A 594 -36.12 28.20 -0.73
N ASN A 595 -35.03 28.02 -1.46
CA ASN A 595 -34.91 28.60 -2.80
C ASN A 595 -35.78 27.80 -3.77
N VAL A 596 -36.46 28.50 -4.66
CA VAL A 596 -37.20 27.90 -5.77
C VAL A 596 -36.20 27.52 -6.88
N ALA A 597 -36.48 26.47 -7.64
CA ALA A 597 -35.63 26.11 -8.78
C ALA A 597 -35.51 27.29 -9.78
N PRO A 598 -34.34 27.49 -10.40
CA PRO A 598 -34.14 28.61 -11.31
C PRO A 598 -35.03 28.49 -12.55
N GLY A 599 -35.55 29.63 -13.04
CA GLY A 599 -36.28 29.69 -14.30
C GLY A 599 -35.34 29.53 -15.49
N ILE A 600 -35.54 28.48 -16.29
CA ILE A 600 -34.73 28.18 -17.48
C ILE A 600 -35.35 28.73 -18.77
N LEU A 601 -36.66 28.98 -18.79
CA LEU A 601 -37.37 29.57 -19.92
C LEU A 601 -38.60 30.32 -19.41
N SER A 602 -38.89 31.50 -19.98
CA SER A 602 -40.12 32.24 -19.70
C SER A 602 -40.86 32.59 -20.98
N LEU A 603 -42.18 32.52 -20.94
CA LEU A 603 -43.08 32.99 -22.00
C LEU A 603 -44.08 33.97 -21.40
N THR A 604 -44.10 35.21 -21.88
CA THR A 604 -45.05 36.23 -21.44
C THR A 604 -45.98 36.63 -22.59
N GLY A 605 -47.29 36.51 -22.38
CA GLY A 605 -48.34 37.00 -23.26
C GLY A 605 -49.01 38.23 -22.67
N LEU A 606 -49.03 39.33 -23.44
CA LEU A 606 -49.71 40.57 -23.08
C LEU A 606 -51.01 40.67 -23.89
N PHE A 607 -52.15 40.70 -23.21
CA PHE A 607 -53.48 40.83 -23.83
C PHE A 607 -54.13 42.16 -23.43
N THR A 608 -55.18 42.57 -24.15
CA THR A 608 -55.87 43.85 -23.94
C THR A 608 -56.39 44.02 -22.51
N ASP A 609 -56.94 42.95 -21.92
CA ASP A 609 -57.57 42.98 -20.60
C ASP A 609 -56.91 42.02 -19.59
N GLY A 610 -55.68 41.56 -19.85
CA GLY A 610 -54.99 40.61 -18.98
C GLY A 610 -53.56 40.28 -19.41
N GLN A 611 -52.79 39.67 -18.52
CA GLN A 611 -51.43 39.22 -18.82
C GLN A 611 -51.19 37.83 -18.25
N VAL A 612 -50.48 36.99 -19.00
CA VAL A 612 -50.12 35.64 -18.58
C VAL A 612 -48.61 35.46 -18.73
N GLN A 613 -47.95 34.96 -17.69
CA GLN A 613 -46.55 34.57 -17.75
C GLN A 613 -46.41 33.11 -17.34
N MET A 614 -45.70 32.35 -18.17
CA MET A 614 -45.24 31.00 -17.84
C MET A 614 -43.73 31.02 -17.64
N ILE A 615 -43.24 30.33 -16.60
CA ILE A 615 -41.81 30.10 -16.37
C ILE A 615 -41.59 28.60 -16.22
N MET A 616 -40.80 28.00 -17.10
CA MET A 616 -40.25 26.67 -16.92
C MET A 616 -39.06 26.76 -15.99
N ARG A 617 -39.02 25.91 -14.97
CA ARG A 617 -37.95 25.81 -13.98
C ARG A 617 -37.25 24.47 -14.11
N GLY A 618 -35.94 24.47 -13.94
CA GLY A 618 -35.12 23.26 -14.01
C GLY A 618 -34.04 23.29 -12.96
N LEU A 619 -33.90 22.20 -12.21
CA LEU A 619 -32.79 21.98 -11.28
C LEU A 619 -32.26 20.57 -11.50
N ALA A 620 -30.96 20.42 -11.67
CA ALA A 620 -30.29 19.12 -11.71
C ALA A 620 -28.99 19.28 -10.92
N GLN A 621 -29.01 18.84 -9.67
CA GLN A 621 -27.89 19.00 -8.75
C GLN A 621 -27.54 17.67 -8.10
N LYS A 622 -26.24 17.37 -8.10
CA LYS A 622 -25.65 16.26 -7.36
C LYS A 622 -24.65 16.83 -6.37
N LYS A 623 -24.92 16.66 -5.08
CA LYS A 623 -24.05 17.08 -3.99
C LYS A 623 -23.54 15.84 -3.28
N GLY A 624 -22.21 15.71 -3.19
CA GLY A 624 -21.55 14.68 -2.40
C GLY A 624 -20.69 15.33 -1.34
N VAL A 625 -20.73 14.81 -0.12
CA VAL A 625 -19.75 15.14 0.92
C VAL A 625 -19.11 13.84 1.37
N ASP A 626 -17.82 13.75 1.14
CA ASP A 626 -16.96 12.65 1.59
C ASP A 626 -16.08 13.17 2.72
N LEU A 627 -16.32 12.72 3.95
CA LEU A 627 -15.49 13.05 5.10
C LEU A 627 -14.73 11.80 5.54
N MET A 628 -13.40 11.85 5.45
CA MET A 628 -12.51 10.82 5.97
C MET A 628 -11.69 11.38 7.12
N THR A 629 -11.79 10.76 8.29
CA THR A 629 -10.92 11.06 9.43
C THR A 629 -10.27 9.79 9.95
N ALA A 630 -8.97 9.86 10.25
CA ALA A 630 -8.20 8.71 10.73
C ALA A 630 -7.33 9.07 11.96
N PRO A 631 -7.95 9.40 13.10
CA PRO A 631 -7.21 9.69 14.32
C PRO A 631 -6.47 8.45 14.84
N SER A 632 -5.29 8.66 15.42
CA SER A 632 -4.50 7.59 16.02
C SER A 632 -3.87 8.02 17.33
N ILE A 633 -3.84 7.12 18.31
CA ILE A 633 -3.24 7.34 19.63
C ILE A 633 -2.44 6.12 20.05
N THR A 634 -1.34 6.33 20.76
CA THR A 634 -0.52 5.25 21.33
C THR A 634 -0.69 5.25 22.85
N ALA A 635 -1.07 4.12 23.42
CA ALA A 635 -1.31 3.98 24.86
C ALA A 635 -0.60 2.75 25.42
N ARG A 636 -0.26 2.78 26.72
CA ARG A 636 0.21 1.58 27.43
C ARG A 636 -0.99 0.78 27.92
N SER A 637 -0.83 -0.54 28.04
CA SER A 637 -1.84 -1.41 28.64
C SER A 637 -2.27 -0.88 30.03
N GLY A 638 -3.58 -0.73 30.26
CA GLY A 638 -4.17 -0.22 31.51
C GLY A 638 -4.18 1.31 31.66
N GLN A 639 -3.62 2.08 30.72
CA GLN A 639 -3.69 3.55 30.75
C GLN A 639 -4.81 4.07 29.85
N LYS A 640 -5.64 4.98 30.40
CA LYS A 640 -6.65 5.70 29.62
C LYS A 640 -5.95 6.71 28.70
N ALA A 641 -6.31 6.69 27.42
CA ALA A 641 -5.86 7.66 26.44
C ALA A 641 -7.08 8.19 25.69
N THR A 642 -7.19 9.50 25.53
CA THR A 642 -8.35 10.16 24.90
C THR A 642 -7.89 10.91 23.66
N ILE A 643 -8.66 10.79 22.56
CA ILE A 643 -8.48 11.58 21.34
C ILE A 643 -9.78 12.30 21.05
N GLU A 644 -9.72 13.62 20.91
CA GLU A 644 -10.87 14.48 20.67
C GLU A 644 -10.70 15.19 19.33
N VAL A 645 -11.74 15.12 18.49
CA VAL A 645 -11.83 15.86 17.23
C VAL A 645 -13.00 16.82 17.39
N ILE A 646 -12.70 18.08 17.69
CA ILE A 646 -13.69 19.14 17.92
C ILE A 646 -13.74 20.11 16.75
N ARG A 647 -14.92 20.68 16.51
CA ARG A 647 -15.14 21.77 15.55
C ARG A 647 -15.45 23.01 16.39
N GLU A 648 -14.55 24.00 16.40
CA GLU A 648 -14.80 25.31 17.03
C GLU A 648 -15.74 26.18 16.19
#